data_AF-A4HBP0-F1
#
_entry.id   AF-A4HBP0-F1
#
_cell.length_a   1.000
_cell.length_b   1.000
_cell.length_c   1.000
_cell.angle_alpha   90.00
_cell.angle_beta   90.00
_cell.angle_gamma   90.00
#
_symmetry.space_group_name_H-M   'P 1'
#
loop_
_entity.id
_entity.type
_entity.pdbx_description
1 polymer ?
#
loop_
_entity_poly.entity_id
_entity_poly.type
_entity_poly.pdbx_seq_one_letter_code
_entity_poly.pdbx_strand_id
1 'polypeptide(L)'
;MCAPTLAITRALNTKVSWALPRTLALSAPVRWCCSKGGSSNGTEHRAGGSDTENASSASASAPNPSTAGTTAPKRRVQIAVVGSGPSGCFVASYLVKKHRELHVDIFERLPVPFGLCRYGVSPDHPEIRNVEKQMMELFQGGRVTWVGNVSIGKEIPLQALLAHYAAVVFATGADGSKKLGLPGEDLGGVISARSFVEYYNTLPFPYGSPHFCPFDLERTKRAVVIGNGNVAMDVVRVLGGSYRYFSTTDMNCMCIKELMKNQVEHISVVARRGVEHSAFATAEFRELTKYQKDRVKVEVDYFDLNAAVAAMPVGKVMRAHKRMMEFVHQHVLTSEETAAEAVQLATDAQGVPLPCAVAASTAPSPAEPSATATALECGMGRPQRENRGPCRLRFRFNLTPVAILPSRHHKNYVGGVLFKKTHAEAPRKAAADADGYCVVPCDLVMTSIGYRSDSIADVPFDHRAGVIDNEKGRVKGMPRVYCAGWAKNGAKGIILHSVVDAQETAATILADMEAGVIPTEPTAQPGEAEGAAAAVRSSSADAADAEPVVVLSFGSGNSTSHRQAAGAAATTMLGKYGLVDYFVTKKLQPVSIAGLQRILNVEHQRGVDLGKKAEKIGTVRDMLDVALGGDVGKKADERIRGITPVRSDAMLYLKELLDDDTDLAAFARQVARDVPHKLSQQHPLGSIAPNQL
;
A
#
# COMPACT_ATOMS: atom_id res chain seq x y z
N MET A 1 46.07 -39.98 -21.50
CA MET A 1 47.04 -40.51 -20.52
C MET A 1 47.05 -39.59 -19.30
N CYS A 2 47.19 -40.17 -18.11
CA CYS A 2 47.49 -39.59 -16.79
C CYS A 2 47.05 -38.15 -16.42
N ALA A 3 46.19 -38.06 -15.40
CA ALA A 3 46.15 -36.94 -14.44
C ALA A 3 47.34 -37.04 -13.42
N PRO A 4 47.46 -36.20 -12.37
CA PRO A 4 46.66 -36.43 -11.16
C PRO A 4 46.35 -35.23 -10.19
N THR A 5 45.29 -35.40 -9.38
CA THR A 5 45.13 -34.97 -7.96
C THR A 5 45.03 -33.47 -7.56
N LEU A 6 44.37 -33.05 -6.46
CA LEU A 6 43.67 -33.75 -5.34
C LEU A 6 42.57 -32.87 -4.66
N ALA A 7 41.46 -33.51 -4.22
CA ALA A 7 40.51 -33.26 -3.09
C ALA A 7 40.30 -31.83 -2.48
N ILE A 8 39.12 -31.47 -1.95
CA ILE A 8 38.37 -32.11 -0.83
C ILE A 8 36.85 -32.23 -1.09
N THR A 9 36.25 -33.31 -0.55
CA THR A 9 34.83 -33.67 -0.68
C THR A 9 34.17 -33.84 0.70
N ARG A 10 32.84 -33.69 0.75
CA ARG A 10 31.91 -34.12 1.85
C ARG A 10 32.08 -33.45 3.24
N ALA A 11 31.08 -32.65 3.62
CA ALA A 11 30.16 -32.95 4.73
C ALA A 11 29.07 -31.87 4.83
N LEU A 12 27.80 -32.27 4.98
CA LEU A 12 26.71 -31.60 5.71
C LEU A 12 25.37 -32.26 5.34
N ASN A 13 25.09 -33.40 5.98
CA ASN A 13 23.76 -34.02 5.97
C ASN A 13 23.56 -34.74 7.31
N THR A 14 23.32 -33.96 8.37
CA THR A 14 23.03 -34.46 9.72
C THR A 14 21.79 -33.75 10.27
N LYS A 15 20.87 -34.56 10.80
CA LYS A 15 19.66 -34.09 11.50
C LYS A 15 20.05 -33.50 12.85
N VAL A 16 19.40 -32.39 13.24
CA VAL A 16 19.21 -32.04 14.66
C VAL A 16 17.77 -31.57 14.83
N SER A 17 16.98 -32.34 15.58
CA SER A 17 15.74 -31.90 16.23
C SER A 17 16.07 -31.28 17.59
N TRP A 18 15.30 -30.32 18.09
CA TRP A 18 14.92 -30.07 19.51
C TRP A 18 13.96 -28.86 19.46
N ALA A 19 12.66 -29.00 19.74
CA ALA A 19 12.01 -29.02 21.06
C ALA A 19 11.79 -27.63 21.68
N LEU A 20 10.52 -27.30 21.97
CA LEU A 20 10.14 -26.16 22.82
C LEU A 20 10.50 -26.45 24.29
N PRO A 21 10.67 -25.39 25.09
CA PRO A 21 10.15 -25.37 26.45
C PRO A 21 9.04 -24.31 26.61
N ARG A 22 7.96 -24.68 27.31
CA ARG A 22 7.01 -23.74 27.91
C ARG A 22 7.38 -23.51 29.37
N THR A 23 7.07 -22.31 29.87
CA THR A 23 6.79 -21.96 31.27
C THR A 23 7.83 -22.30 32.36
N LEU A 24 8.39 -21.24 32.95
CA LEU A 24 8.36 -21.01 34.40
C LEU A 24 8.31 -19.49 34.64
N ALA A 25 7.73 -19.06 35.76
CA ALA A 25 7.40 -17.66 36.04
C ALA A 25 8.03 -17.16 37.36
N LEU A 26 7.99 -15.84 37.54
CA LEU A 26 8.20 -15.09 38.80
C LEU A 26 9.63 -15.00 39.38
N SER A 27 10.27 -13.86 39.17
CA SER A 27 10.69 -12.95 40.26
C SER A 27 11.00 -11.55 39.69
N ALA A 28 10.90 -10.51 40.53
CA ALA A 28 10.69 -9.13 40.09
C ALA A 28 11.94 -8.20 40.30
N PRO A 29 11.86 -6.86 40.35
CA PRO A 29 12.59 -6.03 39.38
C PRO A 29 13.70 -5.16 39.97
N VAL A 30 14.72 -4.82 39.16
CA VAL A 30 15.75 -3.83 39.54
C VAL A 30 15.35 -2.43 39.06
N ARG A 31 15.22 -1.50 40.00
CA ARG A 31 14.97 -0.07 39.75
C ARG A 31 16.25 0.64 39.28
N TRP A 32 16.12 1.52 38.30
CA TRP A 32 17.05 2.65 38.13
C TRP A 32 16.81 3.70 39.21
N CYS A 33 17.87 4.31 39.73
CA CYS A 33 17.79 5.39 40.72
C CYS A 33 18.77 6.52 40.37
N CYS A 34 18.33 7.77 40.52
CA CYS A 34 19.13 8.96 40.25
C CYS A 34 19.70 9.58 41.53
N SER A 35 20.95 10.04 41.48
CA SER A 35 21.48 11.14 42.31
C SER A 35 22.55 11.85 41.47
N LYS A 36 22.44 13.14 41.13
CA LYS A 36 22.58 14.33 42.01
C LYS A 36 23.86 14.29 42.84
N GLY A 37 24.92 14.88 42.30
CA GLY A 37 26.07 15.34 43.07
C GLY A 37 25.84 16.76 43.62
N GLY A 38 26.23 16.96 44.87
CA GLY A 38 26.35 18.27 45.53
C GLY A 38 27.63 18.26 46.35
N SER A 39 28.39 19.35 46.33
CA SER A 39 29.71 19.46 46.95
C SER A 39 29.68 20.37 48.18
N SER A 40 30.38 19.98 49.25
CA SER A 40 30.84 20.91 50.28
C SER A 40 31.98 20.35 51.16
N ASN A 41 33.18 20.91 50.95
CA ASN A 41 34.21 21.34 51.92
C ASN A 41 34.83 20.41 52.99
N GLY A 42 36.16 20.54 53.10
CA GLY A 42 36.98 20.37 54.32
C GLY A 42 37.69 19.00 54.45
N THR A 43 38.97 18.91 54.86
CA THR A 43 39.99 19.94 55.19
C THR A 43 41.39 19.30 55.17
N GLU A 44 42.39 20.09 54.75
CA GLU A 44 43.84 20.09 55.11
C GLU A 44 44.57 18.82 55.62
N HIS A 45 45.74 18.51 55.03
CA HIS A 45 47.05 18.74 55.72
C HIS A 45 48.28 18.66 54.76
N ARG A 46 49.37 19.34 55.15
CA ARG A 46 50.71 19.46 54.50
C ARG A 46 51.49 18.10 54.49
N ALA A 47 52.58 17.83 53.75
CA ALA A 47 53.82 18.62 53.59
C ALA A 47 54.87 17.98 52.63
N GLY A 48 55.83 18.79 52.15
CA GLY A 48 57.16 18.38 51.63
C GLY A 48 57.23 17.98 50.14
N GLY A 49 58.25 18.37 49.35
CA GLY A 49 59.34 19.33 49.57
C GLY A 49 60.59 19.02 48.71
N SER A 50 61.13 20.03 48.00
CA SER A 50 62.46 20.08 47.32
C SER A 50 62.70 18.99 46.23
N ASP A 51 63.59 19.02 45.21
CA ASP A 51 64.55 19.95 44.56
C ASP A 51 64.63 19.52 43.05
N THR A 52 65.28 20.15 42.06
CA THR A 52 66.16 21.35 41.94
C THR A 52 65.99 21.99 40.54
N GLU A 53 66.71 23.08 40.23
CA GLU A 53 66.76 23.73 38.90
C GLU A 53 67.72 23.04 37.91
N ASN A 54 67.41 23.09 36.60
CA ASN A 54 68.37 23.63 35.61
C ASN A 54 67.71 24.04 34.28
N ALA A 55 68.25 25.05 33.61
CA ALA A 55 67.64 25.68 32.43
C ALA A 55 68.56 25.72 31.19
N SER A 56 67.96 25.58 30.00
CA SER A 56 68.43 25.93 28.63
C SER A 56 67.96 24.86 27.62
N SER A 57 67.60 25.17 26.37
CA SER A 57 67.27 26.45 25.73
C SER A 57 66.43 26.20 24.45
N ALA A 58 65.68 27.21 24.02
CA ALA A 58 65.12 27.42 22.66
C ALA A 58 64.48 26.26 21.86
N SER A 59 63.16 26.36 21.59
CA SER A 59 62.65 26.29 20.21
C SER A 59 61.23 26.87 20.08
N ALA A 60 60.88 27.22 18.84
CA ALA A 60 59.77 28.07 18.43
C ALA A 60 58.36 27.72 18.97
N SER A 61 57.60 28.78 19.28
CA SER A 61 56.15 28.74 19.44
C SER A 61 55.45 28.30 18.14
N ALA A 62 54.73 27.17 18.17
CA ALA A 62 53.92 26.72 17.05
C ALA A 62 52.73 27.67 16.79
N PRO A 63 52.33 27.91 15.53
CA PRO A 63 51.19 28.77 15.21
C PRO A 63 49.85 28.10 15.56
N ASN A 64 48.86 28.91 15.94
CA ASN A 64 47.50 28.46 16.27
C ASN A 64 46.85 27.69 15.10
N PRO A 65 46.25 26.50 15.34
CA PRO A 65 45.43 25.80 14.36
C PRO A 65 44.02 26.42 14.29
N SER A 66 43.92 27.69 13.86
CA SER A 66 42.66 28.43 13.72
C SER A 66 42.41 28.89 12.28
N THR A 67 42.56 27.97 11.32
CA THR A 67 42.15 28.11 9.91
C THR A 67 41.81 26.75 9.29
N ALA A 68 41.07 25.91 10.02
CA ALA A 68 40.32 24.83 9.39
C ALA A 68 39.20 25.46 8.55
N GLY A 69 39.41 25.54 7.24
CA GLY A 69 38.42 26.12 6.33
C GLY A 69 37.11 25.34 6.38
N THR A 70 36.03 25.99 6.81
CA THR A 70 34.68 25.43 6.76
C THR A 70 34.30 25.21 5.31
N THR A 71 34.53 24.00 4.79
CA THR A 71 33.95 23.59 3.52
C THR A 71 32.43 23.64 3.66
N ALA A 72 31.77 24.37 2.76
CA ALA A 72 30.31 24.44 2.74
C ALA A 72 29.74 23.00 2.65
N PRO A 73 28.64 22.69 3.36
CA PRO A 73 28.09 21.34 3.36
C PRO A 73 27.76 20.91 1.93
N LYS A 74 28.42 19.84 1.46
CA LYS A 74 28.27 19.32 0.10
C LYS A 74 26.81 18.93 -0.13
N ARG A 75 26.12 19.61 -1.07
CA ARG A 75 24.68 19.40 -1.33
C ARG A 75 24.41 17.92 -1.62
N ARG A 76 23.47 17.33 -0.88
CA ARG A 76 23.05 15.94 -1.04
C ARG A 76 22.41 15.72 -2.41
N VAL A 77 22.74 14.60 -3.06
CA VAL A 77 22.13 14.17 -4.32
C VAL A 77 20.69 13.74 -4.04
N GLN A 78 19.74 14.35 -4.77
CA GLN A 78 18.30 14.17 -4.55
C GLN A 78 17.73 13.09 -5.47
N ILE A 79 17.03 12.11 -4.91
CA ILE A 79 16.30 11.08 -5.67
C ILE A 79 14.81 11.14 -5.30
N ALA A 80 13.93 11.15 -6.30
CA ALA A 80 12.49 11.04 -6.10
C ALA A 80 12.05 9.58 -6.19
N VAL A 81 11.17 9.15 -5.28
CA VAL A 81 10.48 7.85 -5.34
C VAL A 81 8.99 8.11 -5.37
N VAL A 82 8.28 7.55 -6.34
CA VAL A 82 6.85 7.75 -6.55
C VAL A 82 6.09 6.49 -6.11
N GLY A 83 5.41 6.57 -4.98
CA GLY A 83 4.69 5.48 -4.32
C GLY A 83 5.37 5.04 -3.02
N SER A 84 4.63 5.08 -1.91
CA SER A 84 5.11 4.76 -0.56
C SER A 84 4.74 3.34 -0.08
N GLY A 85 4.44 2.44 -1.02
CA GLY A 85 4.32 1.01 -0.75
C GLY A 85 5.68 0.35 -0.49
N PRO A 86 5.70 -0.98 -0.22
CA PRO A 86 6.92 -1.73 0.09
C PRO A 86 8.09 -1.47 -0.86
N SER A 87 7.87 -1.54 -2.17
CA SER A 87 8.92 -1.35 -3.17
C SER A 87 9.61 0.02 -3.07
N GLY A 88 8.85 1.11 -2.95
CA GLY A 88 9.39 2.46 -2.86
C GLY A 88 10.18 2.66 -1.57
N CYS A 89 9.60 2.28 -0.44
CA CYS A 89 10.25 2.36 0.87
C CYS A 89 11.51 1.48 0.95
N PHE A 90 11.50 0.28 0.36
CA PHE A 90 12.70 -0.57 0.33
C PHE A 90 13.78 -0.01 -0.60
N VAL A 91 13.45 0.52 -1.80
CA VAL A 91 14.44 1.19 -2.66
C VAL A 91 15.09 2.35 -1.91
N ALA A 92 14.29 3.25 -1.33
CA ALA A 92 14.78 4.38 -0.54
C ALA A 92 15.68 3.90 0.62
N SER A 93 15.26 2.87 1.36
CA SER A 93 16.03 2.28 2.46
C SER A 93 17.39 1.73 2.00
N TYR A 94 17.45 1.03 0.86
CA TYR A 94 18.71 0.51 0.32
C TYR A 94 19.64 1.62 -0.16
N LEU A 95 19.11 2.62 -0.87
CA LEU A 95 19.85 3.79 -1.34
C LEU A 95 20.52 4.53 -0.17
N VAL A 96 19.75 4.94 0.85
CA VAL A 96 20.32 5.70 1.99
C VAL A 96 21.22 4.83 2.89
N LYS A 97 21.04 3.51 2.93
CA LYS A 97 21.96 2.60 3.65
C LYS A 97 23.31 2.43 2.93
N LYS A 98 23.32 2.48 1.60
CA LYS A 98 24.53 2.26 0.78
C LYS A 98 25.30 3.55 0.49
N HIS A 99 24.62 4.67 0.28
CA HIS A 99 25.26 5.95 -0.08
C HIS A 99 24.91 7.03 0.95
N ARG A 100 25.93 7.65 1.56
CA ARG A 100 25.74 8.64 2.64
C ARG A 100 25.29 10.01 2.15
N GLU A 101 25.67 10.38 0.92
CA GLU A 101 25.37 11.69 0.32
C GLU A 101 23.99 11.73 -0.39
N LEU A 102 23.23 10.64 -0.38
CA LEU A 102 21.86 10.62 -0.90
C LEU A 102 20.86 11.21 0.10
N HIS A 103 19.88 11.93 -0.45
CA HIS A 103 18.59 12.22 0.17
C HIS A 103 17.48 11.70 -0.75
N VAL A 104 16.41 11.16 -0.17
CA VAL A 104 15.29 10.58 -0.94
C VAL A 104 13.98 11.22 -0.54
N ASP A 105 13.25 11.81 -1.49
CA ASP A 105 11.87 12.25 -1.28
C ASP A 105 10.92 11.17 -1.83
N ILE A 106 10.06 10.62 -0.96
CA ILE A 106 9.03 9.65 -1.32
C ILE A 106 7.69 10.39 -1.43
N PHE A 107 7.15 10.47 -2.65
CA PHE A 107 5.83 11.02 -2.93
C PHE A 107 4.76 9.92 -2.88
N GLU A 108 3.62 10.22 -2.25
CA GLU A 108 2.45 9.36 -2.20
C GLU A 108 1.20 10.14 -2.59
N ARG A 109 0.33 9.57 -3.44
CA ARG A 109 -0.90 10.24 -3.88
C ARG A 109 -1.97 10.27 -2.79
N LEU A 110 -1.89 9.38 -1.80
CA LEU A 110 -2.82 9.33 -0.66
C LEU A 110 -2.26 10.11 0.55
N PRO A 111 -3.13 10.61 1.45
CA PRO A 111 -2.71 11.17 2.74
C PRO A 111 -2.05 10.18 3.72
N VAL A 112 -2.09 8.87 3.43
CA VAL A 112 -1.57 7.81 4.30
C VAL A 112 -0.78 6.79 3.46
N PRO A 113 0.43 6.37 3.89
CA PRO A 113 1.34 5.56 3.08
C PRO A 113 1.07 4.05 3.17
N PHE A 114 2.12 3.26 2.92
CA PHE A 114 2.19 1.79 3.00
C PHE A 114 1.52 1.02 1.86
N GLY A 115 0.67 1.68 1.06
CA GLY A 115 0.00 1.08 -0.08
C GLY A 115 -0.76 -0.21 0.29
N LEU A 116 -0.51 -1.30 -0.43
CA LEU A 116 -1.20 -2.58 -0.20
C LEU A 116 -0.89 -3.25 1.16
N CYS A 117 0.11 -2.82 1.94
CA CYS A 117 0.21 -3.27 3.34
C CYS A 117 -0.99 -2.83 4.17
N ARG A 118 -1.43 -1.58 3.97
CA ARG A 118 -2.58 -1.00 4.65
C ARG A 118 -3.90 -1.29 3.94
N TYR A 119 -3.89 -1.27 2.62
CA TYR A 119 -5.09 -1.33 1.77
C TYR A 119 -5.37 -2.70 1.13
N GLY A 120 -4.40 -3.63 1.14
CA GLY A 120 -4.49 -4.95 0.52
C GLY A 120 -4.51 -6.12 1.50
N VAL A 121 -3.52 -6.19 2.40
CA VAL A 121 -3.41 -7.26 3.41
C VAL A 121 -4.70 -7.37 4.22
N SER A 122 -5.23 -8.57 4.44
CA SER A 122 -6.46 -8.76 5.19
C SER A 122 -6.35 -8.30 6.66
N PRO A 123 -7.40 -7.72 7.28
CA PRO A 123 -7.41 -7.29 8.68
C PRO A 123 -7.12 -8.39 9.72
N ASP A 124 -7.29 -9.65 9.36
CA ASP A 124 -6.96 -10.83 10.17
C ASP A 124 -5.51 -11.32 10.02
N HIS A 125 -4.69 -10.66 9.19
CA HIS A 125 -3.26 -10.94 8.98
C HIS A 125 -2.36 -9.78 9.51
N PRO A 126 -2.44 -9.42 10.80
CA PRO A 126 -1.74 -8.27 11.35
C PRO A 126 -0.21 -8.41 11.34
N GLU A 127 0.32 -9.64 11.37
CA GLU A 127 1.76 -9.93 11.37
C GLU A 127 2.44 -9.58 10.04
N ILE A 128 1.74 -9.69 8.91
CA ILE A 128 2.24 -9.24 7.60
C ILE A 128 2.43 -7.71 7.60
N ARG A 129 1.60 -6.97 8.35
CA ARG A 129 1.67 -5.50 8.45
C ARG A 129 2.79 -4.98 9.35
N ASN A 130 3.56 -5.84 10.02
CA ASN A 130 4.74 -5.42 10.81
C ASN A 130 5.78 -4.63 9.98
N VAL A 131 5.76 -4.75 8.65
CA VAL A 131 6.59 -3.95 7.74
C VAL A 131 6.25 -2.45 7.77
N GLU A 132 5.02 -2.06 8.12
CA GLU A 132 4.61 -0.65 8.25
C GLU A 132 5.47 0.10 9.28
N LYS A 133 5.87 -0.58 10.37
CA LYS A 133 6.77 -0.03 11.38
C LYS A 133 8.14 0.34 10.79
N GLN A 134 8.71 -0.52 9.94
CA GLN A 134 10.00 -0.27 9.29
C GLN A 134 9.93 0.90 8.30
N MET A 135 8.76 1.14 7.69
CA MET A 135 8.53 2.31 6.83
C MET A 135 8.39 3.60 7.66
N MET A 136 7.71 3.56 8.81
CA MET A 136 7.65 4.71 9.73
C MET A 136 9.04 5.07 10.29
N GLU A 137 9.82 4.07 10.70
CA GLU A 137 11.21 4.25 11.13
C GLU A 137 12.09 4.87 10.01
N LEU A 138 11.82 4.54 8.73
CA LEU A 138 12.50 5.13 7.58
C LEU A 138 12.17 6.62 7.41
N PHE A 139 10.89 7.00 7.50
CA PHE A 139 10.45 8.41 7.34
C PHE A 139 10.92 9.32 8.47
N GLN A 140 11.32 8.75 9.62
CA GLN A 140 11.88 9.47 10.77
C GLN A 140 13.42 9.57 10.70
N GLY A 141 14.07 8.96 9.70
CA GLY A 141 15.53 8.84 9.60
C GLY A 141 16.29 10.05 9.03
N GLY A 142 15.63 11.21 8.87
CA GLY A 142 16.20 12.47 8.35
C GLY A 142 16.50 12.48 6.85
N ARG A 143 17.24 11.49 6.34
CA ARG A 143 17.67 11.40 4.92
C ARG A 143 16.60 10.86 3.96
N VAL A 144 15.38 10.62 4.46
CA VAL A 144 14.21 10.27 3.67
C VAL A 144 13.07 11.18 4.11
N THR A 145 12.59 12.05 3.22
CA THR A 145 11.32 12.75 3.43
C THR A 145 10.19 11.91 2.83
N TRP A 146 9.07 11.80 3.52
CA TRP A 146 7.81 11.34 2.92
C TRP A 146 6.86 12.53 2.77
N VAL A 147 6.18 12.59 1.62
CA VAL A 147 5.20 13.63 1.25
C VAL A 147 3.94 12.96 0.71
N GLY A 148 2.88 12.93 1.52
CA GLY A 148 1.57 12.40 1.14
C GLY A 148 0.71 13.40 0.37
N ASN A 149 -0.37 12.91 -0.22
CA ASN A 149 -1.37 13.68 -0.98
C ASN A 149 -0.79 14.49 -2.17
N VAL A 150 0.12 13.87 -2.95
CA VAL A 150 0.72 14.45 -4.17
C VAL A 150 0.72 13.45 -5.33
N SER A 151 0.02 13.76 -6.43
CA SER A 151 -0.16 12.85 -7.57
C SER A 151 0.82 13.14 -8.72
N ILE A 152 2.00 12.51 -8.69
CA ILE A 152 2.97 12.56 -9.78
C ILE A 152 2.41 11.92 -11.06
N GLY A 153 2.67 12.52 -12.21
CA GLY A 153 2.13 12.11 -13.52
C GLY A 153 0.73 12.66 -13.83
N LYS A 154 0.06 13.31 -12.86
CA LYS A 154 -1.24 13.96 -13.04
C LYS A 154 -1.21 15.45 -12.67
N GLU A 155 -0.72 15.76 -11.47
CA GLU A 155 -0.64 17.14 -10.97
C GLU A 155 0.75 17.75 -11.23
N ILE A 156 1.78 16.92 -11.14
CA ILE A 156 3.19 17.26 -11.38
C ILE A 156 3.75 16.33 -12.47
N PRO A 157 4.20 16.85 -13.63
CA PRO A 157 4.74 16.03 -14.71
C PRO A 157 6.14 15.48 -14.37
N LEU A 158 6.54 14.37 -14.99
CA LEU A 158 7.85 13.73 -14.78
C LEU A 158 9.03 14.68 -15.04
N GLN A 159 8.90 15.57 -16.01
CA GLN A 159 9.91 16.52 -16.44
C GLN A 159 10.19 17.56 -15.35
N ALA A 160 9.19 17.94 -14.55
CA ALA A 160 9.40 18.76 -13.35
C ALA A 160 10.23 18.02 -12.31
N LEU A 161 10.05 16.70 -12.13
CA LEU A 161 10.91 15.92 -11.24
C LEU A 161 12.33 15.84 -11.80
N LEU A 162 12.50 15.60 -13.11
CA LEU A 162 13.81 15.52 -13.75
C LEU A 162 14.58 16.86 -13.74
N ALA A 163 13.91 18.00 -13.57
CA ALA A 163 14.55 19.30 -13.37
C ALA A 163 15.14 19.49 -11.95
N HIS A 164 14.58 18.82 -10.93
CA HIS A 164 14.94 19.03 -9.52
C HIS A 164 15.56 17.80 -8.82
N TYR A 165 15.49 16.61 -9.43
CA TYR A 165 16.02 15.35 -8.90
C TYR A 165 17.00 14.70 -9.88
N ALA A 166 18.08 14.13 -9.34
CA ALA A 166 19.08 13.43 -10.14
C ALA A 166 18.49 12.18 -10.83
N ALA A 167 17.63 11.44 -10.12
CA ALA A 167 16.90 10.29 -10.63
C ALA A 167 15.47 10.20 -10.07
N VAL A 168 14.58 9.52 -10.80
CA VAL A 168 13.17 9.27 -10.42
C VAL A 168 12.88 7.77 -10.44
N VAL A 169 12.23 7.23 -9.41
CA VAL A 169 11.86 5.81 -9.30
C VAL A 169 10.35 5.64 -9.18
N PHE A 170 9.71 5.00 -10.16
CA PHE A 170 8.29 4.66 -10.11
C PHE A 170 8.05 3.35 -9.36
N ALA A 171 7.50 3.45 -8.15
CA ALA A 171 7.11 2.36 -7.28
C ALA A 171 5.58 2.31 -7.05
N THR A 172 4.81 2.78 -8.04
CA THR A 172 3.34 2.99 -8.00
C THR A 172 2.51 1.72 -7.81
N GLY A 173 3.11 0.53 -7.92
CA GLY A 173 2.41 -0.73 -7.72
C GLY A 173 1.55 -1.10 -8.93
N ALA A 174 0.32 -1.57 -8.71
CA ALA A 174 -0.62 -1.93 -9.77
C ALA A 174 -2.04 -1.51 -9.38
N ASP A 175 -2.62 -0.53 -10.08
CA ASP A 175 -3.87 0.15 -9.71
C ASP A 175 -5.12 -0.25 -10.51
N GLY A 176 -4.94 -0.89 -11.67
CA GLY A 176 -6.03 -1.54 -12.38
C GLY A 176 -6.35 -2.93 -11.84
N SER A 177 -7.61 -3.35 -11.99
CA SER A 177 -8.00 -4.76 -12.02
C SER A 177 -7.96 -5.27 -13.46
N LYS A 178 -7.58 -6.53 -13.68
CA LYS A 178 -7.78 -7.16 -14.99
C LYS A 178 -9.26 -7.47 -15.20
N LYS A 179 -9.79 -7.11 -16.37
CA LYS A 179 -11.09 -7.57 -16.86
C LYS A 179 -10.95 -8.97 -17.48
N LEU A 180 -12.03 -9.75 -17.44
CA LEU A 180 -12.17 -11.03 -18.14
C LEU A 180 -12.39 -10.81 -19.65
N GLY A 181 -13.06 -9.74 -20.04
CA GLY A 181 -13.44 -9.45 -21.43
C GLY A 181 -14.56 -10.36 -21.94
N LEU A 182 -15.48 -10.77 -21.05
CA LEU A 182 -16.53 -11.74 -21.36
C LEU A 182 -17.92 -11.10 -21.42
N PRO A 183 -18.85 -11.64 -22.22
CA PRO A 183 -20.25 -11.24 -22.19
C PRO A 183 -20.84 -11.33 -20.77
N GLY A 184 -21.53 -10.28 -20.34
CA GLY A 184 -22.14 -10.18 -19.01
C GLY A 184 -21.22 -9.71 -17.88
N GLU A 185 -19.97 -9.32 -18.15
CA GLU A 185 -19.05 -8.81 -17.10
C GLU A 185 -19.53 -7.50 -16.44
N ASP A 186 -20.37 -6.70 -17.12
CA ASP A 186 -20.94 -5.47 -16.57
C ASP A 186 -22.31 -5.68 -15.86
N LEU A 187 -22.71 -6.93 -15.58
CA LEU A 187 -23.93 -7.23 -14.81
C LEU A 187 -23.79 -6.87 -13.32
N GLY A 188 -24.90 -6.47 -12.70
CA GLY A 188 -24.99 -6.28 -11.25
C GLY A 188 -24.62 -7.55 -10.48
N GLY A 189 -23.81 -7.40 -9.43
CA GLY A 189 -23.24 -8.55 -8.70
C GLY A 189 -21.99 -9.14 -9.35
N VAL A 190 -21.45 -8.57 -10.43
CA VAL A 190 -20.08 -8.85 -10.89
C VAL A 190 -19.15 -7.77 -10.36
N ILE A 191 -18.15 -8.16 -9.58
CA ILE A 191 -17.15 -7.24 -8.99
C ILE A 191 -15.73 -7.79 -9.11
N SER A 192 -14.74 -6.93 -8.93
CA SER A 192 -13.36 -7.39 -8.74
C SER A 192 -13.09 -7.74 -7.28
N ALA A 193 -12.30 -8.81 -7.04
CA ALA A 193 -11.85 -9.19 -5.70
C ALA A 193 -11.08 -8.04 -5.02
N ARG A 194 -10.33 -7.27 -5.82
CA ARG A 194 -9.69 -6.03 -5.42
C ARG A 194 -10.68 -5.04 -4.80
N SER A 195 -11.79 -4.73 -5.46
CA SER A 195 -12.76 -3.75 -4.97
C SER A 195 -13.38 -4.13 -3.63
N PHE A 196 -13.57 -5.43 -3.40
CA PHE A 196 -14.00 -5.97 -2.10
C PHE A 196 -12.92 -5.80 -1.01
N VAL A 197 -11.66 -6.08 -1.35
CA VAL A 197 -10.50 -5.89 -0.47
C VAL A 197 -10.33 -4.41 -0.10
N GLU A 198 -10.37 -3.52 -1.07
CA GLU A 198 -10.27 -2.06 -0.89
C GLU A 198 -11.42 -1.52 -0.04
N TYR A 199 -12.64 -2.06 -0.23
CA TYR A 199 -13.80 -1.73 0.58
C TYR A 199 -13.62 -2.12 2.06
N TYR A 200 -13.21 -3.35 2.37
CA TYR A 200 -13.04 -3.77 3.77
C TYR A 200 -11.81 -3.13 4.45
N ASN A 201 -10.78 -2.80 3.67
CA ASN A 201 -9.56 -2.15 4.16
C ASN A 201 -9.60 -0.62 4.17
N THR A 202 -10.71 -0.01 3.74
CA THR A 202 -10.91 1.46 3.76
C THR A 202 -9.93 2.21 2.87
N LEU A 203 -9.77 1.79 1.62
CA LEU A 203 -9.25 2.70 0.58
C LEU A 203 -10.19 3.92 0.49
N PRO A 204 -9.69 5.17 0.38
CA PRO A 204 -10.53 6.35 0.41
C PRO A 204 -11.06 6.79 -0.97
N PHE A 205 -12.21 7.46 -0.97
CA PHE A 205 -12.87 7.96 -2.19
C PHE A 205 -11.99 9.03 -2.86
N PRO A 206 -11.90 9.09 -4.21
CA PRO A 206 -12.71 8.39 -5.22
C PRO A 206 -12.29 6.96 -5.57
N TYR A 207 -11.16 6.46 -5.05
CA TYR A 207 -10.56 5.21 -5.52
C TYR A 207 -11.23 3.94 -4.94
N GLY A 208 -11.87 4.08 -3.78
CA GLY A 208 -12.87 3.17 -3.22
C GLY A 208 -13.62 3.93 -2.12
N SER A 209 -14.89 3.66 -1.86
CA SER A 209 -15.60 4.35 -0.77
C SER A 209 -16.20 3.36 0.22
N PRO A 210 -15.93 3.48 1.53
CA PRO A 210 -16.65 2.69 2.53
C PRO A 210 -18.15 3.06 2.59
N HIS A 211 -18.58 4.16 1.95
CA HIS A 211 -19.98 4.56 1.85
C HIS A 211 -20.72 3.91 0.67
N PHE A 212 -20.01 3.33 -0.31
CA PHE A 212 -20.64 2.60 -1.42
C PHE A 212 -20.22 1.13 -1.34
N CYS A 213 -21.09 0.31 -0.75
CA CYS A 213 -20.89 -1.13 -0.72
C CYS A 213 -20.99 -1.69 -2.16
N PRO A 214 -19.92 -2.32 -2.70
CA PRO A 214 -19.95 -2.79 -4.08
C PRO A 214 -20.76 -4.09 -4.28
N PHE A 215 -21.36 -4.64 -3.22
CA PHE A 215 -22.02 -5.95 -3.21
C PHE A 215 -23.29 -5.95 -2.34
N ASP A 216 -24.16 -6.93 -2.56
CA ASP A 216 -25.36 -7.16 -1.74
C ASP A 216 -25.30 -8.57 -1.13
N LEU A 217 -24.81 -8.69 0.10
CA LEU A 217 -24.72 -9.98 0.80
C LEU A 217 -26.06 -10.40 1.43
N GLU A 218 -27.08 -9.55 1.43
CA GLU A 218 -28.42 -9.89 1.93
C GLU A 218 -29.16 -10.76 0.92
N ARG A 219 -28.90 -10.57 -0.38
CA ARG A 219 -29.46 -11.37 -1.47
C ARG A 219 -28.56 -12.53 -1.92
N THR A 220 -27.26 -12.46 -1.64
CA THR A 220 -26.30 -13.47 -2.13
C THR A 220 -26.33 -14.74 -1.28
N LYS A 221 -26.70 -15.88 -1.88
CA LYS A 221 -26.53 -17.22 -1.29
C LYS A 221 -25.34 -17.97 -1.87
N ARG A 222 -25.02 -17.74 -3.15
CA ARG A 222 -23.98 -18.44 -3.90
C ARG A 222 -23.02 -17.44 -4.53
N ALA A 223 -21.74 -17.54 -4.21
CA ALA A 223 -20.68 -16.74 -4.80
C ALA A 223 -19.75 -17.59 -5.68
N VAL A 224 -19.27 -17.01 -6.78
CA VAL A 224 -18.23 -17.59 -7.65
C VAL A 224 -17.01 -16.66 -7.62
N VAL A 225 -15.87 -17.15 -7.15
CA VAL A 225 -14.59 -16.44 -7.20
C VAL A 225 -13.74 -17.02 -8.33
N ILE A 226 -13.48 -16.21 -9.36
CA ILE A 226 -12.72 -16.62 -10.54
C ILE A 226 -11.24 -16.31 -10.32
N GLY A 227 -10.42 -17.36 -10.20
CA GLY A 227 -9.00 -17.29 -9.85
C GLY A 227 -8.71 -17.81 -8.45
N ASN A 228 -7.56 -18.48 -8.28
CA ASN A 228 -7.15 -19.18 -7.06
C ASN A 228 -5.77 -18.72 -6.54
N GLY A 229 -5.56 -17.41 -6.45
CA GLY A 229 -4.39 -16.81 -5.77
C GLY A 229 -4.68 -16.48 -4.30
N ASN A 230 -3.68 -15.99 -3.56
CA ASN A 230 -3.85 -15.59 -2.15
C ASN A 230 -5.03 -14.61 -1.93
N VAL A 231 -5.21 -13.62 -2.81
CA VAL A 231 -6.33 -12.65 -2.72
C VAL A 231 -7.70 -13.34 -2.81
N ALA A 232 -7.81 -14.46 -3.54
CA ALA A 232 -9.04 -15.25 -3.53
C ALA A 232 -9.23 -15.92 -2.16
N MET A 233 -8.16 -16.38 -1.50
CA MET A 233 -8.22 -16.99 -0.17
C MET A 233 -8.67 -15.96 0.88
N ASP A 234 -8.15 -14.74 0.84
CA ASP A 234 -8.59 -13.64 1.70
C ASP A 234 -10.08 -13.34 1.53
N VAL A 235 -10.53 -13.17 0.28
CA VAL A 235 -11.93 -12.88 -0.05
C VAL A 235 -12.87 -13.98 0.45
N VAL A 236 -12.57 -15.26 0.20
CA VAL A 236 -13.46 -16.35 0.64
C VAL A 236 -13.43 -16.58 2.15
N ARG A 237 -12.32 -16.27 2.82
CA ARG A 237 -12.22 -16.28 4.29
C ARG A 237 -13.10 -15.20 4.91
N VAL A 238 -13.11 -13.99 4.35
CA VAL A 238 -14.02 -12.90 4.78
C VAL A 238 -15.49 -13.23 4.47
N LEU A 239 -15.80 -13.78 3.29
CA LEU A 239 -17.18 -14.10 2.90
C LEU A 239 -17.79 -15.31 3.64
N GLY A 240 -17.04 -16.39 3.84
CA GLY A 240 -17.52 -17.55 4.60
C GLY A 240 -17.48 -17.35 6.13
N GLY A 241 -16.61 -16.45 6.58
CA GLY A 241 -16.35 -16.18 7.99
C GLY A 241 -17.49 -15.49 8.74
N SER A 242 -17.37 -15.49 10.07
CA SER A 242 -18.24 -14.76 10.98
C SER A 242 -17.79 -13.30 11.06
N TYR A 243 -18.72 -12.36 10.84
CA TYR A 243 -18.47 -10.93 11.03
C TYR A 243 -17.86 -10.60 12.41
N ARG A 244 -18.22 -11.38 13.45
CA ARG A 244 -17.73 -11.23 14.83
C ARG A 244 -16.21 -11.41 14.95
N TYR A 245 -15.63 -12.29 14.13
CA TYR A 245 -14.18 -12.51 14.10
C TYR A 245 -13.43 -11.29 13.60
N PHE A 246 -13.99 -10.58 12.62
CA PHE A 246 -13.42 -9.34 12.10
C PHE A 246 -13.76 -8.11 12.94
N SER A 247 -14.75 -8.18 13.83
CA SER A 247 -15.22 -7.01 14.60
C SER A 247 -14.17 -6.36 15.49
N THR A 248 -13.13 -7.07 15.94
CA THR A 248 -12.02 -6.53 16.74
C THR A 248 -10.81 -6.07 15.91
N THR A 249 -10.78 -6.40 14.61
CA THR A 249 -9.71 -6.02 13.67
C THR A 249 -9.83 -4.56 13.22
N ASP A 250 -8.98 -4.10 12.29
CA ASP A 250 -9.09 -2.77 11.68
C ASP A 250 -10.03 -2.71 10.44
N MET A 251 -10.78 -3.79 10.16
CA MET A 251 -11.84 -3.81 9.14
C MET A 251 -12.92 -2.77 9.47
N ASN A 252 -13.25 -1.84 8.57
CA ASN A 252 -14.16 -0.74 8.92
C ASN A 252 -15.57 -1.21 9.34
N CYS A 253 -16.21 -0.39 10.18
CA CYS A 253 -17.53 -0.67 10.73
C CYS A 253 -18.64 -0.78 9.65
N MET A 254 -18.48 -0.18 8.48
CA MET A 254 -19.46 -0.27 7.38
C MET A 254 -19.43 -1.67 6.75
N CYS A 255 -18.25 -2.21 6.47
CA CYS A 255 -18.11 -3.60 6.02
C CYS A 255 -18.62 -4.61 7.05
N ILE A 256 -18.36 -4.39 8.35
CA ILE A 256 -18.92 -5.23 9.42
C ILE A 256 -20.46 -5.23 9.40
N LYS A 257 -21.12 -4.07 9.18
CA LYS A 257 -22.60 -3.98 9.06
C LYS A 257 -23.13 -4.76 7.87
N GLU A 258 -22.41 -4.82 6.74
CA GLU A 258 -22.82 -5.62 5.58
C GLU A 258 -22.57 -7.12 5.80
N LEU A 259 -21.47 -7.51 6.44
CA LEU A 259 -21.22 -8.90 6.87
C LEU A 259 -22.23 -9.39 7.93
N MET A 260 -22.86 -8.47 8.69
CA MET A 260 -24.01 -8.81 9.55
C MET A 260 -25.25 -9.26 8.77
N LYS A 261 -25.43 -8.84 7.51
CA LYS A 261 -26.54 -9.26 6.64
C LYS A 261 -26.25 -10.53 5.85
N ASN A 262 -24.98 -10.89 5.70
CA ASN A 262 -24.47 -11.97 4.84
C ASN A 262 -25.27 -13.29 4.90
N GLN A 263 -25.78 -13.73 3.74
CA GLN A 263 -26.55 -14.96 3.52
C GLN A 263 -25.79 -16.04 2.73
N VAL A 264 -24.49 -15.86 2.45
CA VAL A 264 -23.69 -16.78 1.63
C VAL A 264 -23.60 -18.17 2.29
N GLU A 265 -24.02 -19.17 1.53
CA GLU A 265 -24.08 -20.59 1.90
C GLU A 265 -23.08 -21.43 1.07
N HIS A 266 -22.82 -21.03 -0.17
CA HIS A 266 -21.89 -21.72 -1.07
C HIS A 266 -20.93 -20.73 -1.75
N ILE A 267 -19.65 -21.08 -1.80
CA ILE A 267 -18.62 -20.31 -2.52
C ILE A 267 -17.85 -21.27 -3.43
N SER A 268 -17.90 -21.05 -4.74
CA SER A 268 -17.09 -21.78 -5.71
C SER A 268 -15.82 -21.00 -6.06
N VAL A 269 -14.63 -21.51 -5.71
CA VAL A 269 -13.35 -20.95 -6.16
C VAL A 269 -12.94 -21.66 -7.44
N VAL A 270 -12.97 -20.96 -8.56
CA VAL A 270 -12.86 -21.56 -9.90
C VAL A 270 -11.55 -21.20 -10.58
N ALA A 271 -10.80 -22.20 -11.03
CA ALA A 271 -9.53 -22.07 -11.73
C ALA A 271 -9.60 -22.66 -13.15
N ARG A 272 -9.08 -21.91 -14.13
CA ARG A 272 -9.02 -22.31 -15.55
C ARG A 272 -8.06 -23.47 -15.89
N ARG A 273 -7.17 -23.80 -14.96
CA ARG A 273 -6.13 -24.85 -15.05
C ARG A 273 -6.27 -25.81 -13.85
N GLY A 274 -5.50 -26.88 -13.83
CA GLY A 274 -5.47 -27.84 -12.73
C GLY A 274 -4.82 -27.30 -11.46
N VAL A 275 -4.82 -28.14 -10.42
CA VAL A 275 -4.31 -27.81 -9.08
C VAL A 275 -2.80 -27.58 -9.08
N GLU A 276 -2.07 -28.24 -9.98
CA GLU A 276 -0.64 -28.09 -10.23
C GLU A 276 -0.24 -26.67 -10.65
N HIS A 277 -1.20 -25.91 -11.16
CA HIS A 277 -1.05 -24.54 -11.63
C HIS A 277 -1.63 -23.48 -10.67
N SER A 278 -1.94 -23.86 -9.43
CA SER A 278 -2.50 -22.98 -8.39
C SER A 278 -1.54 -21.87 -7.98
N ALA A 279 -2.09 -20.68 -7.71
CA ALA A 279 -1.31 -19.50 -7.32
C ALA A 279 -1.38 -19.20 -5.81
N PHE A 280 -2.18 -19.93 -5.03
CA PHE A 280 -2.24 -19.81 -3.58
C PHE A 280 -1.01 -20.45 -2.90
N ALA A 281 -0.54 -19.85 -1.81
CA ALA A 281 0.48 -20.47 -0.97
C ALA A 281 -0.13 -21.58 -0.09
N THR A 282 0.68 -22.57 0.28
CA THR A 282 0.24 -23.70 1.12
C THR A 282 -0.13 -23.28 2.54
N ALA A 283 0.31 -22.10 2.99
CA ALA A 283 -0.09 -21.51 4.26
C ALA A 283 -1.56 -21.08 4.22
N GLU A 284 -1.96 -20.28 3.24
CA GLU A 284 -3.34 -19.77 3.08
C GLU A 284 -4.37 -20.91 3.04
N PHE A 285 -4.15 -21.92 2.19
CA PHE A 285 -5.06 -23.05 2.07
C PHE A 285 -5.14 -23.88 3.38
N ARG A 286 -4.03 -23.98 4.13
CA ARG A 286 -3.97 -24.67 5.42
C ARG A 286 -4.62 -23.89 6.56
N GLU A 287 -4.61 -22.57 6.49
CA GLU A 287 -5.38 -21.73 7.40
C GLU A 287 -6.87 -21.92 7.12
N LEU A 288 -7.27 -21.86 5.85
CA LEU A 288 -8.66 -21.96 5.40
C LEU A 288 -9.33 -23.28 5.81
N THR A 289 -8.61 -24.42 5.79
CA THR A 289 -9.13 -25.71 6.27
C THR A 289 -9.21 -25.85 7.80
N LYS A 290 -8.72 -24.85 8.54
CA LYS A 290 -8.82 -24.73 10.00
C LYS A 290 -9.68 -23.54 10.44
N TYR A 291 -9.95 -22.61 9.53
CA TYR A 291 -10.64 -21.36 9.78
C TYR A 291 -12.11 -21.61 10.12
N GLN A 292 -12.52 -21.27 11.36
CA GLN A 292 -13.90 -21.37 11.83
C GLN A 292 -14.61 -22.67 11.40
N LYS A 293 -14.05 -23.84 11.76
CA LYS A 293 -14.48 -25.15 11.26
C LYS A 293 -15.99 -25.43 11.34
N ASP A 294 -16.66 -24.90 12.36
CA ASP A 294 -18.11 -25.06 12.56
C ASP A 294 -18.95 -24.21 11.60
N ARG A 295 -18.31 -23.29 10.85
CA ARG A 295 -18.93 -22.33 9.94
C ARG A 295 -18.41 -22.38 8.50
N VAL A 296 -17.20 -22.89 8.25
CA VAL A 296 -16.61 -23.01 6.91
C VAL A 296 -16.14 -24.44 6.68
N LYS A 297 -16.72 -25.10 5.67
CA LYS A 297 -16.31 -26.43 5.21
C LYS A 297 -15.58 -26.29 3.88
N VAL A 298 -14.31 -26.69 3.82
CA VAL A 298 -13.51 -26.69 2.60
C VAL A 298 -13.65 -28.03 1.88
N GLU A 299 -13.97 -27.97 0.60
CA GLU A 299 -14.17 -29.11 -0.30
C GLU A 299 -13.45 -28.84 -1.63
N VAL A 300 -13.07 -29.89 -2.34
CA VAL A 300 -12.32 -29.81 -3.60
C VAL A 300 -12.93 -30.76 -4.62
N ASP A 301 -13.17 -30.30 -5.85
CA ASP A 301 -13.57 -31.15 -6.98
C ASP A 301 -12.53 -32.27 -7.19
N TYR A 302 -13.00 -33.44 -7.60
CA TYR A 302 -12.12 -34.58 -7.91
C TYR A 302 -10.99 -34.21 -8.89
N PHE A 303 -9.78 -34.70 -8.60
CA PHE A 303 -8.62 -34.70 -9.51
C PHE A 303 -7.71 -35.89 -9.21
N ASP A 304 -7.06 -36.46 -10.23
CA ASP A 304 -6.02 -37.47 -10.03
C ASP A 304 -4.69 -36.80 -9.58
N LEU A 305 -4.28 -37.10 -8.34
CA LEU A 305 -3.04 -36.59 -7.74
C LEU A 305 -1.78 -37.07 -8.49
N ASN A 306 -1.77 -38.29 -9.03
CA ASN A 306 -0.63 -38.82 -9.78
C ASN A 306 -0.52 -38.12 -11.14
N ALA A 307 -1.65 -37.90 -11.83
CA ALA A 307 -1.68 -37.16 -13.08
C ALA A 307 -1.22 -35.70 -12.88
N ALA A 308 -1.74 -35.00 -11.86
CA ALA A 308 -1.34 -33.64 -11.52
C ALA A 308 0.15 -33.52 -11.15
N VAL A 309 0.72 -34.51 -10.44
CA VAL A 309 2.16 -34.57 -10.14
C VAL A 309 2.99 -34.86 -11.39
N ALA A 310 2.50 -35.68 -12.32
CA ALA A 310 3.18 -36.00 -13.58
C ALA A 310 3.17 -34.83 -14.59
N ALA A 311 2.13 -34.00 -14.58
CA ALA A 311 2.00 -32.81 -15.45
C ALA A 311 2.97 -31.66 -15.09
N MET A 312 3.66 -31.74 -13.96
CA MET A 312 4.51 -30.66 -13.46
C MET A 312 5.94 -30.66 -14.06
N PRO A 313 6.50 -29.48 -14.39
CA PRO A 313 7.87 -29.37 -14.89
C PRO A 313 8.91 -29.71 -13.81
N VAL A 314 9.84 -30.61 -14.14
CA VAL A 314 10.88 -31.12 -13.24
C VAL A 314 11.82 -30.00 -12.77
N GLY A 315 11.99 -29.84 -11.44
CA GLY A 315 12.88 -28.82 -10.87
C GLY A 315 12.80 -28.68 -9.34
N LYS A 316 13.59 -27.76 -8.77
CA LYS A 316 13.71 -27.56 -7.30
C LYS A 316 12.39 -27.24 -6.58
N VAL A 317 11.40 -26.67 -7.30
CA VAL A 317 10.09 -26.28 -6.74
C VAL A 317 9.12 -27.48 -6.60
N MET A 318 9.39 -28.60 -7.30
CA MET A 318 8.53 -29.79 -7.34
C MET A 318 8.11 -30.30 -5.96
N ARG A 319 9.04 -30.37 -5.00
CA ARG A 319 8.75 -30.93 -3.67
C ARG A 319 7.76 -30.08 -2.86
N ALA A 320 7.78 -28.76 -3.05
CA ALA A 320 6.85 -27.85 -2.37
C ALA A 320 5.44 -27.95 -2.99
N HIS A 321 5.35 -27.91 -4.32
CA HIS A 321 4.07 -28.08 -5.02
C HIS A 321 3.47 -29.48 -4.83
N LYS A 322 4.27 -30.56 -4.84
CA LYS A 322 3.78 -31.91 -4.53
C LYS A 322 3.14 -31.98 -3.14
N ARG A 323 3.81 -31.44 -2.11
CA ARG A 323 3.27 -31.36 -0.74
C ARG A 323 2.01 -30.51 -0.62
N MET A 324 1.89 -29.46 -1.43
CA MET A 324 0.67 -28.67 -1.54
C MET A 324 -0.47 -29.53 -2.11
N MET A 325 -0.25 -30.20 -3.24
CA MET A 325 -1.26 -31.05 -3.89
C MET A 325 -1.66 -32.24 -3.01
N GLU A 326 -0.70 -32.92 -2.35
CA GLU A 326 -0.96 -33.96 -1.35
C GLU A 326 -1.88 -33.47 -0.21
N PHE A 327 -1.71 -32.22 0.23
CA PHE A 327 -2.54 -31.63 1.28
C PHE A 327 -3.92 -31.16 0.78
N VAL A 328 -4.00 -30.63 -0.44
CA VAL A 328 -5.28 -30.29 -1.10
C VAL A 328 -6.11 -31.56 -1.33
N HIS A 329 -5.47 -32.67 -1.74
CA HIS A 329 -6.13 -33.95 -2.01
C HIS A 329 -6.83 -34.57 -0.78
N GLN A 330 -6.44 -34.18 0.44
CA GLN A 330 -7.13 -34.59 1.69
C GLN A 330 -8.55 -34.03 1.83
N HIS A 331 -8.96 -33.11 0.95
CA HIS A 331 -10.24 -32.41 0.99
C HIS A 331 -11.07 -32.66 -0.29
N VAL A 332 -10.66 -33.66 -1.09
CA VAL A 332 -11.29 -34.01 -2.37
C VAL A 332 -12.59 -34.79 -2.15
N LEU A 333 -13.63 -34.39 -2.87
CA LEU A 333 -14.89 -35.09 -3.00
C LEU A 333 -14.75 -36.30 -3.93
N THR A 334 -15.62 -37.29 -3.78
CA THR A 334 -15.72 -38.39 -4.75
C THR A 334 -16.12 -37.86 -6.13
N SER A 335 -15.86 -38.64 -7.19
CA SER A 335 -16.24 -38.27 -8.56
C SER A 335 -17.77 -38.14 -8.72
N GLU A 336 -18.54 -38.92 -7.95
CA GLU A 336 -20.01 -38.88 -7.93
C GLU A 336 -20.55 -37.61 -7.26
N GLU A 337 -20.06 -37.27 -6.06
CA GLU A 337 -20.33 -35.98 -5.39
C GLU A 337 -19.87 -34.77 -6.24
N THR A 338 -18.79 -34.96 -7.01
CA THR A 338 -18.28 -33.93 -7.91
C THR A 338 -19.28 -33.66 -9.04
N ALA A 339 -19.86 -34.71 -9.63
CA ALA A 339 -20.80 -34.62 -10.75
C ALA A 339 -22.21 -34.14 -10.33
N ALA A 340 -22.70 -34.57 -9.16
CA ALA A 340 -24.08 -34.31 -8.71
C ALA A 340 -24.45 -32.81 -8.55
N GLU A 341 -23.46 -31.91 -8.44
CA GLU A 341 -23.66 -30.46 -8.26
C GLU A 341 -23.43 -29.65 -9.56
N ALA A 342 -23.30 -30.32 -10.72
CA ALA A 342 -23.21 -29.69 -12.02
C ALA A 342 -24.61 -29.60 -12.69
N VAL A 343 -25.10 -28.39 -12.94
CA VAL A 343 -26.35 -28.19 -13.69
C VAL A 343 -26.07 -28.40 -15.18
N GLN A 344 -26.65 -29.45 -15.75
CA GLN A 344 -26.62 -29.69 -17.19
C GLN A 344 -27.40 -28.60 -17.94
N LEU A 345 -26.82 -28.16 -19.06
CA LEU A 345 -27.42 -27.17 -19.96
C LEU A 345 -28.33 -27.85 -20.98
N ALA A 346 -29.43 -27.19 -21.32
CA ALA A 346 -30.07 -27.41 -22.61
C ALA A 346 -29.21 -26.71 -23.69
N THR A 347 -28.76 -27.47 -24.69
CA THR A 347 -28.09 -26.96 -25.90
C THR A 347 -29.09 -26.88 -27.06
N ASP A 348 -28.77 -26.09 -28.08
CA ASP A 348 -29.46 -26.13 -29.37
C ASP A 348 -28.96 -27.29 -30.24
N ALA A 349 -29.51 -27.41 -31.45
CA ALA A 349 -29.14 -28.45 -32.41
C ALA A 349 -27.70 -28.33 -32.95
N GLN A 350 -26.96 -27.30 -32.54
CA GLN A 350 -25.58 -27.01 -32.91
C GLN A 350 -24.61 -27.12 -31.71
N GLY A 351 -25.10 -27.57 -30.54
CA GLY A 351 -24.30 -27.71 -29.32
C GLY A 351 -24.04 -26.38 -28.59
N VAL A 352 -24.68 -25.28 -29.00
CA VAL A 352 -24.55 -23.99 -28.31
C VAL A 352 -25.47 -23.99 -27.09
N PRO A 353 -24.99 -23.60 -25.89
CA PRO A 353 -25.82 -23.43 -24.71
C PRO A 353 -26.97 -22.44 -24.96
N LEU A 354 -28.21 -22.93 -24.95
CA LEU A 354 -29.38 -22.06 -25.03
C LEU A 354 -29.45 -21.18 -23.77
N PRO A 355 -30.09 -19.99 -23.84
CA PRO A 355 -30.43 -19.20 -22.66
C PRO A 355 -31.51 -19.89 -21.82
N CYS A 356 -31.13 -20.97 -21.15
CA CYS A 356 -31.72 -21.51 -19.94
C CYS A 356 -33.26 -21.61 -19.96
N ALA A 357 -33.78 -22.46 -20.85
CA ALA A 357 -35.15 -22.99 -20.71
C ALA A 357 -35.28 -23.81 -19.40
N VAL A 358 -36.52 -24.09 -18.98
CA VAL A 358 -36.82 -24.65 -17.66
C VAL A 358 -36.86 -26.18 -17.69
N ALA A 359 -36.17 -26.85 -16.77
CA ALA A 359 -36.58 -28.17 -16.29
C ALA A 359 -37.42 -27.96 -15.02
N ALA A 360 -38.72 -28.22 -15.10
CA ALA A 360 -39.63 -28.00 -13.98
C ALA A 360 -39.47 -29.13 -12.95
N SER A 361 -39.20 -28.76 -11.70
CA SER A 361 -39.37 -29.66 -10.54
C SER A 361 -40.41 -29.05 -9.62
N THR A 362 -41.47 -29.81 -9.36
CA THR A 362 -42.66 -29.40 -8.62
C THR A 362 -42.36 -29.18 -7.15
N ALA A 363 -42.64 -27.98 -6.64
CA ALA A 363 -42.77 -27.68 -5.22
C ALA A 363 -44.21 -27.15 -4.95
N PRO A 364 -44.84 -27.52 -3.82
CA PRO A 364 -46.22 -27.12 -3.54
C PRO A 364 -46.33 -25.62 -3.22
N SER A 365 -47.47 -25.03 -3.57
CA SER A 365 -47.74 -23.60 -3.38
C SER A 365 -47.74 -23.21 -1.91
N PRO A 366 -47.05 -22.12 -1.50
CA PRO A 366 -47.33 -21.48 -0.22
C PRO A 366 -48.69 -20.78 -0.31
N ALA A 367 -49.47 -20.83 0.78
CA ALA A 367 -50.72 -20.09 0.91
C ALA A 367 -50.45 -18.62 1.28
N GLU A 368 -51.36 -17.73 0.89
CA GLU A 368 -51.28 -16.30 1.20
C GLU A 368 -51.45 -16.02 2.70
N PRO A 369 -50.61 -15.15 3.31
CA PRO A 369 -50.89 -14.60 4.63
C PRO A 369 -51.81 -13.37 4.50
N SER A 370 -53.00 -13.48 5.11
CA SER A 370 -53.97 -12.39 5.27
C SER A 370 -53.36 -11.17 5.95
N ALA A 371 -53.76 -9.97 5.52
CA ALA A 371 -53.32 -8.71 6.08
C ALA A 371 -54.03 -8.39 7.41
N THR A 372 -53.24 -8.20 8.48
CA THR A 372 -53.62 -7.34 9.61
C THR A 372 -52.36 -6.66 10.14
N ALA A 373 -52.27 -5.35 9.93
CA ALA A 373 -51.21 -4.52 10.47
C ALA A 373 -51.70 -3.78 11.72
N THR A 374 -50.99 -3.94 12.83
CA THR A 374 -51.05 -3.05 13.99
C THR A 374 -49.61 -2.76 14.43
N ALA A 375 -49.37 -1.51 14.82
CA ALA A 375 -48.03 -0.95 14.96
C ALA A 375 -47.56 -0.84 16.42
N LEU A 376 -46.27 -0.51 16.57
CA LEU A 376 -45.50 -0.28 17.80
C LEU A 376 -45.23 -1.51 18.68
N GLU A 377 -43.96 -1.95 18.69
CA GLU A 377 -43.10 -1.71 19.86
C GLU A 377 -41.61 -1.82 19.50
N CYS A 378 -40.76 -0.99 20.13
CA CYS A 378 -39.32 -0.96 19.89
C CYS A 378 -38.61 -2.11 20.61
N GLY A 379 -38.39 -3.23 19.91
CA GLY A 379 -37.55 -4.33 20.38
C GLY A 379 -36.41 -4.63 19.40
N MET A 380 -35.16 -4.73 19.89
CA MET A 380 -34.01 -5.19 19.08
C MET A 380 -34.11 -6.70 18.79
N GLY A 381 -35.00 -7.08 17.87
CA GLY A 381 -35.12 -8.46 17.38
C GLY A 381 -33.87 -8.87 16.60
N ARG A 382 -33.02 -9.72 17.21
CA ARG A 382 -31.92 -10.37 16.49
C ARG A 382 -32.49 -11.28 15.39
N PRO A 383 -32.09 -11.17 14.12
CA PRO A 383 -32.39 -12.21 13.14
C PRO A 383 -31.74 -13.53 13.60
N GLN A 384 -32.57 -14.55 13.76
CA GLN A 384 -32.22 -15.82 14.40
C GLN A 384 -31.28 -16.64 13.49
N ARG A 385 -29.97 -16.51 13.73
CA ARG A 385 -28.90 -16.91 12.79
C ARG A 385 -28.23 -18.25 13.09
N GLU A 386 -28.71 -19.00 14.09
CA GLU A 386 -28.00 -20.13 14.71
C GLU A 386 -28.31 -21.51 14.11
N ASN A 387 -29.25 -21.61 13.16
CA ASN A 387 -29.72 -22.89 12.58
C ASN A 387 -29.31 -23.16 11.11
N ARG A 388 -28.31 -22.46 10.56
CA ARG A 388 -27.76 -22.80 9.22
C ARG A 388 -26.46 -23.61 9.35
N GLY A 389 -26.31 -24.60 8.46
CA GLY A 389 -25.08 -25.37 8.33
C GLY A 389 -23.88 -24.52 7.87
N PRO A 390 -22.66 -25.08 7.87
CA PRO A 390 -21.45 -24.37 7.48
C PRO A 390 -21.50 -23.95 6.00
N CYS A 391 -20.96 -22.76 5.71
CA CYS A 391 -20.71 -22.30 4.35
C CYS A 391 -19.77 -23.28 3.64
N ARG A 392 -20.20 -23.83 2.51
CA ARG A 392 -19.42 -24.77 1.70
C ARG A 392 -18.52 -24.00 0.73
N LEU A 393 -17.21 -24.10 0.94
CA LEU A 393 -16.19 -23.52 0.07
C LEU A 393 -15.62 -24.61 -0.83
N ARG A 394 -16.03 -24.62 -2.10
CA ARG A 394 -15.72 -25.68 -3.07
C ARG A 394 -14.71 -25.19 -4.11
N PHE A 395 -13.53 -25.80 -4.15
CA PHE A 395 -12.49 -25.52 -5.14
C PHE A 395 -12.70 -26.32 -6.42
N ARG A 396 -12.71 -25.65 -7.57
CA ARG A 396 -13.06 -26.23 -8.88
C ARG A 396 -11.96 -25.90 -9.89
N PHE A 397 -11.41 -26.91 -10.53
CA PHE A 397 -10.26 -26.79 -11.45
C PHE A 397 -10.65 -27.09 -12.90
N ASN A 398 -9.79 -26.72 -13.85
CA ASN A 398 -10.02 -26.94 -15.28
C ASN A 398 -11.35 -26.37 -15.80
N LEU A 399 -11.78 -25.22 -15.30
CA LEU A 399 -12.99 -24.53 -15.73
C LEU A 399 -12.64 -23.12 -16.24
N THR A 400 -12.67 -22.94 -17.55
CA THR A 400 -12.40 -21.64 -18.20
C THR A 400 -13.73 -20.88 -18.39
N PRO A 401 -13.91 -19.66 -17.84
CA PRO A 401 -15.16 -18.91 -17.98
C PRO A 401 -15.35 -18.45 -19.43
N VAL A 402 -16.60 -18.46 -19.89
CA VAL A 402 -17.02 -18.17 -21.27
C VAL A 402 -18.02 -17.03 -21.34
N ALA A 403 -18.98 -17.00 -20.42
CA ALA A 403 -19.97 -15.93 -20.30
C ALA A 403 -20.49 -15.85 -18.86
N ILE A 404 -20.86 -14.66 -18.42
CA ILE A 404 -21.58 -14.43 -17.18
C ILE A 404 -23.06 -14.28 -17.55
N LEU A 405 -23.91 -15.10 -16.95
CA LEU A 405 -25.31 -15.26 -17.35
C LEU A 405 -26.21 -14.37 -16.48
N PRO A 406 -27.21 -13.70 -17.07
CA PRO A 406 -28.16 -12.88 -16.31
C PRO A 406 -29.07 -13.74 -15.41
N SER A 407 -29.52 -13.16 -14.31
CA SER A 407 -30.47 -13.77 -13.39
C SER A 407 -31.87 -13.82 -13.98
N ARG A 408 -32.55 -14.96 -13.79
CA ARG A 408 -33.97 -15.12 -14.12
C ARG A 408 -34.90 -14.34 -13.17
N HIS A 409 -34.42 -14.02 -11.97
CA HIS A 409 -35.22 -13.40 -10.90
C HIS A 409 -34.95 -11.89 -10.73
N HIS A 410 -33.77 -11.43 -11.15
CA HIS A 410 -33.33 -10.04 -10.96
C HIS A 410 -32.78 -9.47 -12.26
N LYS A 411 -33.55 -8.56 -12.88
CA LYS A 411 -33.15 -7.87 -14.11
C LYS A 411 -31.81 -7.15 -13.92
N ASN A 412 -30.92 -7.31 -14.90
CA ASN A 412 -29.56 -6.74 -14.93
C ASN A 412 -28.58 -7.26 -13.85
N TYR A 413 -28.90 -8.34 -13.11
CA TYR A 413 -27.98 -9.00 -12.18
C TYR A 413 -27.46 -10.33 -12.72
N VAL A 414 -26.36 -10.85 -12.16
CA VAL A 414 -25.84 -12.20 -12.44
C VAL A 414 -26.73 -13.30 -11.84
N GLY A 415 -26.87 -14.41 -12.56
CA GLY A 415 -27.52 -15.65 -12.10
C GLY A 415 -26.65 -16.91 -12.24
N GLY A 416 -25.49 -16.82 -12.88
CA GLY A 416 -24.56 -17.93 -13.05
C GLY A 416 -23.37 -17.58 -13.94
N VAL A 417 -22.38 -18.45 -14.00
CA VAL A 417 -21.25 -18.36 -14.93
C VAL A 417 -21.18 -19.63 -15.77
N LEU A 418 -21.11 -19.46 -17.09
CA LEU A 418 -20.84 -20.52 -18.06
C LEU A 418 -19.34 -20.79 -18.13
N PHE A 419 -18.94 -22.04 -17.94
CA PHE A 419 -17.56 -22.51 -18.08
C PHE A 419 -17.43 -23.57 -19.16
N LYS A 420 -16.28 -23.58 -19.82
CA LYS A 420 -15.79 -24.70 -20.63
C LYS A 420 -14.82 -25.54 -19.80
N LYS A 421 -14.99 -26.86 -19.79
CA LYS A 421 -14.07 -27.82 -19.17
C LYS A 421 -12.77 -27.85 -19.99
N THR A 422 -11.68 -27.36 -19.42
CA THR A 422 -10.39 -27.18 -20.13
C THR A 422 -9.62 -28.49 -20.31
N HIS A 423 -9.90 -29.50 -19.47
CA HIS A 423 -9.42 -30.87 -19.63
C HIS A 423 -10.61 -31.83 -19.50
N ALA A 424 -10.78 -32.69 -20.50
CA ALA A 424 -11.68 -33.84 -20.42
C ALA A 424 -10.90 -35.03 -19.83
N GLU A 425 -10.86 -35.14 -18.50
CA GLU A 425 -10.75 -36.47 -17.91
C GLU A 425 -12.08 -37.17 -18.20
N ALA A 426 -12.03 -38.18 -19.06
CA ALA A 426 -13.23 -38.89 -19.49
C ALA A 426 -13.83 -39.65 -18.30
N PRO A 427 -15.08 -39.35 -17.86
CA PRO A 427 -15.75 -40.20 -16.88
C PRO A 427 -16.03 -41.55 -17.55
N ARG A 428 -15.40 -42.61 -17.07
CA ARG A 428 -15.76 -43.98 -17.49
C ARG A 428 -17.20 -44.26 -17.04
N LYS A 429 -18.14 -44.14 -17.99
CA LYS A 429 -19.58 -44.44 -17.85
C LYS A 429 -20.33 -43.60 -16.80
N ALA A 430 -20.53 -42.33 -17.11
CA ALA A 430 -21.76 -41.62 -16.76
C ALA A 430 -22.44 -41.14 -18.06
N ALA A 431 -23.78 -41.07 -18.10
CA ALA A 431 -24.52 -40.86 -19.33
C ALA A 431 -24.40 -39.41 -19.86
N ALA A 432 -24.13 -39.29 -21.17
CA ALA A 432 -24.35 -38.11 -22.03
C ALA A 432 -24.21 -36.73 -21.36
N ASP A 433 -22.98 -36.36 -20.98
CA ASP A 433 -22.66 -35.03 -20.47
C ASP A 433 -22.42 -34.06 -21.65
N ALA A 434 -23.23 -33.00 -21.77
CA ALA A 434 -23.27 -32.14 -22.96
C ALA A 434 -21.95 -31.35 -23.21
N ASP A 435 -21.34 -31.59 -24.38
CA ASP A 435 -20.34 -30.79 -25.12
C ASP A 435 -19.15 -30.16 -24.35
N GLY A 436 -18.86 -30.62 -23.14
CA GLY A 436 -17.74 -30.13 -22.34
C GLY A 436 -17.96 -28.74 -21.71
N TYR A 437 -19.21 -28.30 -21.54
CA TYR A 437 -19.56 -27.06 -20.83
C TYR A 437 -20.28 -27.37 -19.50
N CYS A 438 -20.34 -26.38 -18.60
CA CYS A 438 -21.18 -26.43 -17.40
C CYS A 438 -21.53 -25.03 -16.90
N VAL A 439 -22.69 -24.86 -16.26
CA VAL A 439 -23.03 -23.63 -15.52
C VAL A 439 -22.78 -23.83 -14.03
N VAL A 440 -22.20 -22.81 -13.39
CA VAL A 440 -22.21 -22.68 -11.93
C VAL A 440 -23.18 -21.55 -11.56
N PRO A 441 -24.37 -21.87 -11.02
CA PRO A 441 -25.33 -20.86 -10.57
C PRO A 441 -24.77 -20.01 -9.43
N CYS A 442 -24.91 -18.69 -9.53
CA CYS A 442 -24.43 -17.75 -8.52
C CYS A 442 -25.16 -16.42 -8.58
N ASP A 443 -25.14 -15.73 -7.45
CA ASP A 443 -25.79 -14.43 -7.24
C ASP A 443 -24.74 -13.30 -7.07
N LEU A 444 -23.46 -13.69 -6.91
CA LEU A 444 -22.27 -12.83 -6.84
C LEU A 444 -21.11 -13.48 -7.62
N VAL A 445 -20.41 -12.71 -8.44
CA VAL A 445 -19.16 -13.11 -9.12
C VAL A 445 -18.03 -12.16 -8.73
N MET A 446 -16.89 -12.72 -8.34
CA MET A 446 -15.70 -11.97 -7.93
C MET A 446 -14.50 -12.34 -8.78
N THR A 447 -13.96 -11.37 -9.53
CA THR A 447 -12.79 -11.60 -10.39
C THR A 447 -11.50 -11.42 -9.59
N SER A 448 -10.78 -12.52 -9.34
CA SER A 448 -9.49 -12.59 -8.64
C SER A 448 -8.36 -13.04 -9.58
N ILE A 449 -8.37 -12.50 -10.80
CA ILE A 449 -7.47 -12.86 -11.92
C ILE A 449 -6.18 -12.01 -12.00
N GLY A 450 -5.95 -11.16 -11.00
CA GLY A 450 -4.74 -10.34 -10.85
C GLY A 450 -4.94 -8.86 -11.20
N TYR A 451 -3.95 -8.07 -10.77
CA TYR A 451 -3.93 -6.62 -10.89
C TYR A 451 -3.10 -6.22 -12.13
N ARG A 452 -3.22 -4.96 -12.56
CA ARG A 452 -2.48 -4.38 -13.69
C ARG A 452 -1.97 -2.99 -13.29
N SER A 453 -0.77 -2.62 -13.70
CA SER A 453 -0.29 -1.24 -13.53
C SER A 453 -0.97 -0.32 -14.54
N ASP A 454 -1.05 0.96 -14.22
CA ASP A 454 -1.51 1.98 -15.14
C ASP A 454 -0.32 2.71 -15.76
N SER A 455 -0.49 3.17 -17.01
CA SER A 455 0.52 3.90 -17.74
C SER A 455 0.67 5.31 -17.16
N ILE A 456 1.92 5.75 -16.99
CA ILE A 456 2.26 7.10 -16.55
C ILE A 456 2.59 7.91 -17.80
N ALA A 457 2.15 9.18 -17.85
CA ALA A 457 2.45 10.06 -18.97
C ALA A 457 3.96 10.12 -19.25
N ASP A 458 4.32 10.07 -20.53
CA ASP A 458 5.69 10.09 -21.06
C ASP A 458 6.63 8.95 -20.58
N VAL A 459 6.09 7.90 -19.95
CA VAL A 459 6.85 6.71 -19.51
C VAL A 459 6.51 5.50 -20.39
N PRO A 460 7.50 4.87 -21.05
CA PRO A 460 7.31 3.63 -21.82
C PRO A 460 6.62 2.51 -21.02
N PHE A 461 5.59 1.90 -21.62
CA PHE A 461 4.72 0.95 -20.92
C PHE A 461 4.35 -0.24 -21.81
N ASP A 462 4.59 -1.47 -21.32
CA ASP A 462 4.07 -2.68 -21.97
C ASP A 462 2.61 -2.87 -21.56
N HIS A 463 1.69 -2.49 -22.47
CA HIS A 463 0.26 -2.61 -22.24
C HIS A 463 -0.23 -4.06 -22.07
N ARG A 464 0.49 -5.05 -22.62
CA ARG A 464 0.17 -6.49 -22.61
C ARG A 464 0.63 -7.15 -21.31
N ALA A 465 1.85 -6.88 -20.87
CA ALA A 465 2.35 -7.34 -19.57
C ALA A 465 1.72 -6.55 -18.40
N GLY A 466 1.39 -5.27 -18.62
CA GLY A 466 0.84 -4.35 -17.62
C GLY A 466 1.92 -3.79 -16.69
N VAL A 467 3.08 -3.43 -17.24
CA VAL A 467 4.27 -2.95 -16.53
C VAL A 467 4.97 -1.82 -17.29
N ILE A 468 5.77 -1.02 -16.58
CA ILE A 468 6.70 -0.07 -17.18
C ILE A 468 7.78 -0.84 -17.95
N ASP A 469 8.07 -0.43 -19.19
CA ASP A 469 9.06 -1.14 -20.02
C ASP A 469 10.49 -0.81 -19.55
N ASN A 470 11.20 -1.82 -19.06
CA ASN A 470 12.43 -1.64 -18.29
C ASN A 470 13.43 -2.79 -18.48
N GLU A 471 14.68 -2.52 -18.08
CA GLU A 471 15.72 -3.53 -17.92
C GLU A 471 16.35 -3.38 -16.52
N LYS A 472 16.23 -4.42 -15.68
CA LYS A 472 16.69 -4.44 -14.27
C LYS A 472 16.20 -3.25 -13.43
N GLY A 473 15.06 -2.69 -13.82
CA GLY A 473 14.45 -1.52 -13.18
C GLY A 473 14.78 -0.18 -13.84
N ARG A 474 15.77 -0.05 -14.73
CA ARG A 474 15.96 1.18 -15.52
C ARG A 474 14.95 1.22 -16.67
N VAL A 475 14.23 2.31 -16.84
CA VAL A 475 13.23 2.47 -17.89
C VAL A 475 13.91 2.61 -19.26
N LYS A 476 13.41 1.89 -20.27
CA LYS A 476 14.06 1.89 -21.60
C LYS A 476 14.01 3.30 -22.22
N GLY A 477 15.14 3.73 -22.77
CA GLY A 477 15.29 5.07 -23.36
C GLY A 477 15.35 6.22 -22.35
N MET A 478 15.26 5.98 -21.04
CA MET A 478 15.22 7.02 -20.00
C MET A 478 16.31 6.80 -18.93
N PRO A 479 17.54 7.30 -19.13
CA PRO A 479 18.69 6.94 -18.29
C PRO A 479 18.61 7.37 -16.81
N ARG A 480 17.73 8.32 -16.48
CA ARG A 480 17.51 8.85 -15.13
C ARG A 480 16.18 8.38 -14.50
N VAL A 481 15.45 7.48 -15.16
CA VAL A 481 14.13 7.00 -14.73
C VAL A 481 14.17 5.50 -14.48
N TYR A 482 13.62 5.09 -13.34
CA TYR A 482 13.63 3.72 -12.84
C TYR A 482 12.22 3.30 -12.41
N CYS A 483 12.02 2.02 -12.17
CA CYS A 483 10.79 1.45 -11.64
C CYS A 483 11.06 0.27 -10.70
N ALA A 484 10.15 0.00 -9.77
CA ALA A 484 10.27 -1.08 -8.79
C ALA A 484 8.92 -1.70 -8.40
N GLY A 485 8.96 -2.91 -7.87
CA GLY A 485 7.80 -3.67 -7.41
C GLY A 485 6.90 -4.14 -8.54
N TRP A 486 5.59 -4.04 -8.33
CA TRP A 486 4.59 -4.48 -9.33
C TRP A 486 4.54 -3.60 -10.58
N ALA A 487 4.97 -2.33 -10.49
CA ALA A 487 5.11 -1.46 -11.66
C ALA A 487 6.20 -1.97 -12.63
N LYS A 488 7.21 -2.68 -12.11
CA LYS A 488 8.34 -3.28 -12.85
C LYS A 488 8.06 -4.71 -13.33
N ASN A 489 7.56 -5.57 -12.44
CA ASN A 489 7.45 -7.03 -12.67
C ASN A 489 6.02 -7.56 -12.84
N GLY A 490 5.03 -6.68 -12.70
CA GLY A 490 3.60 -7.02 -12.66
C GLY A 490 3.17 -7.54 -11.29
N ALA A 491 1.86 -7.65 -11.11
CA ALA A 491 1.26 -8.01 -9.83
C ALA A 491 1.38 -9.51 -9.51
N LYS A 492 2.57 -9.93 -9.07
CA LYS A 492 2.91 -11.29 -8.67
C LYS A 492 3.82 -11.26 -7.43
N GLY A 493 3.75 -12.33 -6.64
CA GLY A 493 4.60 -12.53 -5.47
C GLY A 493 4.13 -11.79 -4.21
N ILE A 494 4.59 -12.30 -3.05
CA ILE A 494 4.43 -11.69 -1.73
C ILE A 494 5.43 -10.55 -1.50
N ILE A 495 5.24 -9.74 -0.45
CA ILE A 495 6.08 -8.59 -0.05
C ILE A 495 7.59 -8.87 -0.13
N LEU A 496 8.04 -10.08 0.27
CA LEU A 496 9.44 -10.48 0.21
C LEU A 496 10.07 -10.39 -1.21
N HIS A 497 9.28 -10.63 -2.26
CA HIS A 497 9.76 -10.48 -3.65
C HIS A 497 10.02 -9.00 -3.97
N SER A 498 9.16 -8.09 -3.49
CA SER A 498 9.35 -6.65 -3.62
C SER A 498 10.59 -6.14 -2.87
N VAL A 499 11.04 -6.83 -1.81
CA VAL A 499 12.31 -6.53 -1.13
C VAL A 499 13.51 -6.83 -2.03
N VAL A 500 13.55 -8.04 -2.62
CA VAL A 500 14.64 -8.48 -3.51
C VAL A 500 14.69 -7.62 -4.78
N ASP A 501 13.52 -7.30 -5.34
CA ASP A 501 13.41 -6.44 -6.52
C ASP A 501 13.83 -4.98 -6.26
N ALA A 502 13.51 -4.47 -5.07
CA ALA A 502 13.99 -3.16 -4.63
C ALA A 502 15.52 -3.12 -4.47
N GLN A 503 16.16 -4.21 -4.05
CA GLN A 503 17.63 -4.32 -4.01
C GLN A 503 18.23 -4.25 -5.42
N GLU A 504 17.69 -4.98 -6.39
CA GLU A 504 18.20 -4.95 -7.78
C GLU A 504 18.07 -3.54 -8.39
N THR A 505 16.92 -2.90 -8.19
CA THR A 505 16.67 -1.54 -8.70
C THR A 505 17.60 -0.52 -8.03
N ALA A 506 17.77 -0.59 -6.71
CA ALA A 506 18.72 0.28 -5.99
C ALA A 506 20.18 0.03 -6.40
N ALA A 507 20.57 -1.22 -6.67
CA ALA A 507 21.91 -1.54 -7.17
C ALA A 507 22.15 -0.97 -8.57
N THR A 508 21.14 -1.00 -9.45
CA THR A 508 21.20 -0.38 -10.78
C THR A 508 21.40 1.13 -10.69
N ILE A 509 20.63 1.81 -9.82
CA ILE A 509 20.78 3.26 -9.56
C ILE A 509 22.18 3.60 -9.03
N LEU A 510 22.72 2.82 -8.09
CA LEU A 510 24.06 3.07 -7.54
C LEU A 510 25.15 2.87 -8.60
N ALA A 511 25.05 1.85 -9.44
CA ALA A 511 25.97 1.64 -10.57
C ALA A 511 25.89 2.79 -11.59
N ASP A 512 24.70 3.34 -11.84
CA ASP A 512 24.51 4.49 -12.73
C ASP A 512 25.04 5.81 -12.15
N MET A 513 25.07 5.96 -10.82
CA MET A 513 25.78 7.05 -10.16
C MET A 513 27.31 6.89 -10.30
N GLU A 514 27.84 5.69 -10.07
CA GLU A 514 29.27 5.39 -10.23
C GLU A 514 29.75 5.57 -11.68
N ALA A 515 28.88 5.25 -12.66
CA ALA A 515 29.15 5.44 -14.10
C ALA A 515 28.90 6.87 -14.61
N GLY A 516 28.43 7.81 -13.76
CA GLY A 516 28.13 9.19 -14.15
C GLY A 516 26.90 9.36 -15.05
N VAL A 517 26.04 8.34 -15.16
CA VAL A 517 24.76 8.38 -15.90
C VAL A 517 23.72 9.22 -15.15
N ILE A 518 23.76 9.18 -13.82
CA ILE A 518 22.98 10.06 -12.95
C ILE A 518 23.87 11.26 -12.55
N PRO A 519 23.41 12.52 -12.71
CA PRO A 519 24.14 13.69 -12.25
C PRO A 519 24.37 13.65 -10.73
N THR A 520 25.63 13.62 -10.31
CA THR A 520 26.04 13.69 -8.90
C THR A 520 26.21 15.12 -8.39
N GLU A 521 26.17 16.11 -9.29
CA GLU A 521 26.06 17.53 -8.97
C GLU A 521 24.75 18.14 -9.52
N PRO A 522 24.24 19.22 -8.92
CA PRO A 522 23.01 19.87 -9.37
C PRO A 522 23.12 20.50 -10.77
N THR A 523 22.70 19.78 -11.80
CA THR A 523 22.54 20.33 -13.15
C THR A 523 21.23 21.12 -13.28
N ALA A 524 21.21 22.33 -12.71
CA ALA A 524 20.24 23.34 -13.08
C ALA A 524 20.56 23.85 -14.49
N GLN A 525 19.94 23.29 -15.53
CA GLN A 525 19.93 23.91 -16.85
C GLN A 525 18.90 25.04 -16.86
N PRO A 526 19.30 26.32 -17.02
CA PRO A 526 18.37 27.45 -16.84
C PRO A 526 17.16 27.43 -17.78
N GLY A 527 17.31 26.90 -18.99
CA GLY A 527 16.26 26.93 -20.02
C GLY A 527 15.09 25.95 -19.82
N GLU A 528 15.30 24.80 -19.17
CA GLU A 528 14.22 23.79 -19.02
C GLU A 528 13.25 24.15 -17.89
N ALA A 529 13.77 24.71 -16.78
CA ALA A 529 12.95 25.16 -15.65
C ALA A 529 12.06 26.37 -16.02
N GLU A 530 12.60 27.33 -16.79
CA GLU A 530 11.80 28.45 -17.31
C GLU A 530 10.72 27.96 -18.28
N GLY A 531 11.02 27.01 -19.16
CA GLY A 531 10.04 26.40 -20.06
C GLY A 531 8.88 25.71 -19.32
N ALA A 532 9.18 24.96 -18.26
CA ALA A 532 8.17 24.32 -17.41
C ALA A 532 7.31 25.36 -16.66
N ALA A 533 7.93 26.39 -16.07
CA ALA A 533 7.24 27.47 -15.39
C ALA A 533 6.46 28.42 -16.33
N ALA A 534 6.85 28.51 -17.61
CA ALA A 534 6.14 29.25 -18.64
C ALA A 534 4.93 28.46 -19.17
N ALA A 535 5.07 27.15 -19.37
CA ALA A 535 3.95 26.27 -19.76
C ALA A 535 2.80 26.30 -18.74
N VAL A 536 3.13 26.37 -17.45
CA VAL A 536 2.14 26.57 -16.37
C VAL A 536 1.43 27.92 -16.52
N ARG A 537 2.18 29.01 -16.78
CA ARG A 537 1.64 30.38 -16.97
C ARG A 537 0.79 30.55 -18.22
N SER A 538 1.05 29.83 -19.32
CA SER A 538 0.22 29.88 -20.53
C SER A 538 -1.09 29.09 -20.40
N SER A 539 -1.15 28.11 -19.49
CA SER A 539 -2.34 27.24 -19.30
C SER A 539 -3.49 27.87 -18.50
N SER A 540 -3.33 29.10 -18.00
CA SER A 540 -4.30 29.80 -17.15
C SER A 540 -4.96 31.01 -17.80
N ALA A 541 -4.93 31.13 -19.13
CA ALA A 541 -5.45 32.29 -19.86
C ALA A 541 -6.99 32.34 -19.95
N ASP A 542 -7.69 31.20 -19.83
CA ASP A 542 -9.15 31.10 -19.99
C ASP A 542 -9.92 31.21 -18.65
N ALA A 543 -9.57 32.20 -17.83
CA ALA A 543 -10.27 32.52 -16.58
C ALA A 543 -10.42 34.04 -16.39
N ALA A 544 -11.23 34.66 -17.24
CA ALA A 544 -11.63 36.06 -17.09
C ALA A 544 -12.68 36.23 -15.98
N ASP A 545 -12.22 36.15 -14.72
CA ASP A 545 -12.80 36.81 -13.53
C ASP A 545 -11.96 36.45 -12.30
N ALA A 546 -10.87 37.20 -12.08
CA ALA A 546 -10.08 37.15 -10.86
C ALA A 546 -9.45 38.53 -10.59
N GLU A 547 -9.70 39.07 -9.39
CA GLU A 547 -9.03 40.30 -8.96
C GLU A 547 -7.51 40.12 -8.86
N PRO A 548 -6.72 41.19 -9.07
CA PRO A 548 -5.27 41.08 -9.17
C PRO A 548 -4.64 40.65 -7.84
N VAL A 549 -4.19 39.39 -7.78
CA VAL A 549 -3.31 38.92 -6.70
C VAL A 549 -2.02 39.72 -6.76
N VAL A 550 -1.76 40.50 -5.70
CA VAL A 550 -0.54 41.29 -5.55
C VAL A 550 0.66 40.34 -5.48
N VAL A 551 1.37 40.20 -6.60
CA VAL A 551 2.72 39.66 -6.61
C VAL A 551 3.58 40.55 -5.73
N LEU A 552 4.23 39.97 -4.71
CA LEU A 552 5.20 40.68 -3.87
C LEU A 552 6.47 41.01 -4.67
N SER A 553 6.34 42.05 -5.49
CA SER A 553 7.46 42.82 -6.03
C SER A 553 8.29 43.36 -4.86
N PHE A 554 9.49 42.82 -4.66
CA PHE A 554 10.46 43.42 -3.76
C PHE A 554 10.79 44.82 -4.28
N GLY A 555 10.40 45.84 -3.51
CA GLY A 555 10.29 47.21 -4.00
C GLY A 555 11.60 47.77 -4.57
N SER A 556 11.52 48.28 -5.79
CA SER A 556 12.51 49.22 -6.32
C SER A 556 12.38 50.54 -5.54
N GLY A 557 13.26 50.72 -4.55
CA GLY A 557 13.44 52.00 -3.88
C GLY A 557 14.18 52.95 -4.82
N ASN A 558 13.54 54.06 -5.16
CA ASN A 558 14.10 55.04 -6.09
C ASN A 558 15.24 55.83 -5.41
N SER A 559 16.49 55.42 -5.61
CA SER A 559 17.66 56.28 -5.37
C SER A 559 18.74 56.08 -6.44
N THR A 560 19.08 57.17 -7.11
CA THR A 560 20.06 57.20 -8.19
C THR A 560 21.49 57.13 -7.64
N SER A 561 22.14 55.97 -7.73
CA SER A 561 23.62 55.90 -7.77
C SER A 561 24.11 54.60 -8.42
N HIS A 562 25.22 54.69 -9.14
CA HIS A 562 25.83 53.56 -9.86
C HIS A 562 26.14 52.36 -8.96
N ARG A 563 25.65 51.17 -9.31
CA ARG A 563 26.36 49.91 -9.06
C ARG A 563 26.29 48.98 -10.26
N GLN A 564 27.43 48.35 -10.55
CA GLN A 564 27.64 47.45 -11.67
C GLN A 564 26.78 46.19 -11.52
N ALA A 565 26.43 45.58 -12.66
CA ALA A 565 25.75 44.30 -12.70
C ALA A 565 26.64 43.18 -12.12
N ALA A 566 26.35 42.78 -10.89
CA ALA A 566 26.69 41.46 -10.38
C ALA A 566 25.50 40.54 -10.66
N GLY A 567 25.64 39.63 -11.62
CA GLY A 567 24.60 38.65 -11.93
C GLY A 567 24.41 37.70 -10.76
N ALA A 568 23.38 37.93 -9.95
CA ALA A 568 22.97 36.99 -8.91
C ALA A 568 22.39 35.74 -9.59
N ALA A 569 23.18 34.67 -9.66
CA ALA A 569 22.69 33.38 -10.13
C ALA A 569 21.51 32.96 -9.24
N ALA A 570 20.33 32.80 -9.84
CA ALA A 570 19.14 32.35 -9.11
C ALA A 570 19.39 30.95 -8.55
N THR A 571 19.52 30.85 -7.21
CA THR A 571 19.78 29.59 -6.52
C THR A 571 18.67 28.59 -6.82
N THR A 572 18.90 27.70 -7.77
CA THR A 572 17.90 26.72 -8.16
C THR A 572 17.64 25.78 -6.99
N MET A 573 16.37 25.70 -6.60
CA MET A 573 15.91 24.79 -5.56
C MET A 573 15.87 23.37 -6.12
N LEU A 574 16.23 22.41 -5.27
CA LEU A 574 16.36 20.99 -5.63
C LEU A 574 15.45 20.14 -4.75
N GLY A 575 15.20 18.93 -5.21
CA GLY A 575 14.25 18.02 -4.59
C GLY A 575 12.87 18.67 -4.44
N LYS A 576 12.19 18.37 -3.33
CA LYS A 576 10.84 18.86 -3.03
C LYS A 576 10.70 20.38 -3.05
N TYR A 577 11.79 21.11 -2.77
CA TYR A 577 11.79 22.58 -2.75
C TYR A 577 11.73 23.19 -4.15
N GLY A 578 12.16 22.48 -5.19
CA GLY A 578 11.95 22.89 -6.58
C GLY A 578 10.49 22.76 -7.03
N LEU A 579 9.68 21.94 -6.35
CA LEU A 579 8.28 21.70 -6.67
C LEU A 579 7.30 22.64 -5.93
N VAL A 580 7.79 23.62 -5.16
CA VAL A 580 6.94 24.53 -4.37
C VAL A 580 5.96 25.31 -5.25
N ASP A 581 6.40 25.79 -6.42
CA ASP A 581 5.52 26.48 -7.37
C ASP A 581 4.38 25.58 -7.86
N TYR A 582 4.63 24.29 -8.08
CA TYR A 582 3.58 23.32 -8.39
C TYR A 582 2.60 23.14 -7.23
N PHE A 583 3.09 23.05 -5.98
CA PHE A 583 2.21 22.96 -4.81
C PHE A 583 1.31 24.19 -4.68
N VAL A 584 1.85 25.40 -4.86
CA VAL A 584 1.09 26.65 -4.77
C VAL A 584 0.12 26.81 -5.94
N THR A 585 0.60 26.76 -7.20
CA THR A 585 -0.23 27.02 -8.39
C THR A 585 -1.31 25.96 -8.61
N LYS A 586 -1.04 24.68 -8.30
CA LYS A 586 -2.05 23.61 -8.36
C LYS A 586 -2.87 23.46 -7.07
N LYS A 587 -2.65 24.32 -6.06
CA LYS A 587 -3.33 24.32 -4.76
C LYS A 587 -3.27 22.95 -4.06
N LEU A 588 -2.13 22.27 -4.16
CA LEU A 588 -1.92 20.95 -3.56
C LEU A 588 -1.76 21.09 -2.05
N GLN A 589 -2.28 20.11 -1.33
CA GLN A 589 -2.26 20.06 0.13
C GLN A 589 -1.39 18.88 0.59
N PRO A 590 -0.05 19.00 0.50
CA PRO A 590 0.85 17.92 0.87
C PRO A 590 0.74 17.58 2.36
N VAL A 591 0.90 16.31 2.70
CA VAL A 591 0.84 15.81 4.08
C VAL A 591 2.26 15.45 4.56
N SER A 592 2.72 16.10 5.63
CA SER A 592 3.99 15.76 6.30
C SER A 592 3.85 14.56 7.23
N ILE A 593 4.98 14.04 7.71
CA ILE A 593 5.05 12.95 8.70
C ILE A 593 4.27 13.29 10.00
N ALA A 594 4.26 14.55 10.44
CA ALA A 594 3.44 15.00 11.57
C ALA A 594 1.93 14.97 11.25
N GLY A 595 1.52 15.34 10.04
CA GLY A 595 0.14 15.22 9.56
C GLY A 595 -0.33 13.76 9.51
N LEU A 596 0.53 12.86 9.04
CA LEU A 596 0.29 11.41 9.09
C LEU A 596 0.14 10.91 10.53
N GLN A 597 1.01 11.33 11.45
CA GLN A 597 0.92 10.90 12.85
C GLN A 597 -0.40 11.36 13.50
N ARG A 598 -0.91 12.55 13.17
CA ARG A 598 -2.26 13.00 13.57
C ARG A 598 -3.36 12.06 13.06
N ILE A 599 -3.32 11.69 11.77
CA ILE A 599 -4.29 10.72 11.19
C ILE A 599 -4.24 9.40 11.95
N LEU A 600 -3.05 8.79 12.10
CA LEU A 600 -2.91 7.48 12.74
C LEU A 600 -3.36 7.48 14.21
N ASN A 601 -3.10 8.57 14.95
CA ASN A 601 -3.56 8.73 16.32
C ASN A 601 -5.10 8.78 16.40
N VAL A 602 -5.76 9.52 15.49
CA VAL A 602 -7.23 9.59 15.42
C VAL A 602 -7.84 8.24 15.03
N GLU A 603 -7.24 7.51 14.08
CA GLU A 603 -7.67 6.16 13.69
C GLU A 603 -7.56 5.17 14.85
N HIS A 604 -6.48 5.26 15.63
CA HIS A 604 -6.31 4.42 16.82
C HIS A 604 -7.34 4.75 17.90
N GLN A 605 -7.55 6.03 18.23
CA GLN A 605 -8.54 6.44 19.24
C GLN A 605 -9.97 6.02 18.86
N ARG A 606 -10.38 6.22 17.60
CA ARG A 606 -11.67 5.71 17.09
C ARG A 606 -11.78 4.20 17.19
N GLY A 607 -10.66 3.48 17.04
CA GLY A 607 -10.58 2.04 17.29
C GLY A 607 -10.85 1.70 18.75
N VAL A 608 -10.14 2.35 19.69
CA VAL A 608 -10.31 2.17 21.14
C VAL A 608 -11.76 2.42 21.56
N ASP A 609 -12.36 3.53 21.11
CA ASP A 609 -13.76 3.89 21.38
C ASP A 609 -14.77 2.81 20.90
N LEU A 610 -14.40 2.00 19.90
CA LEU A 610 -15.21 0.93 19.32
C LEU A 610 -14.81 -0.49 19.80
N GLY A 611 -13.79 -0.63 20.66
CA GLY A 611 -13.27 -1.93 21.09
C GLY A 611 -12.43 -2.65 20.03
N LYS A 612 -11.72 -1.90 19.19
CA LYS A 612 -10.99 -2.37 17.99
C LYS A 612 -9.53 -1.93 18.00
N LYS A 613 -8.70 -2.56 17.16
CA LYS A 613 -7.30 -2.13 16.95
C LYS A 613 -7.17 -0.71 16.41
N ALA A 614 -8.01 -0.36 15.43
CA ALA A 614 -8.14 0.96 14.80
C ALA A 614 -9.47 1.05 14.05
N GLU A 615 -9.96 2.26 13.76
CA GLU A 615 -11.01 2.52 12.77
C GLU A 615 -10.50 3.58 11.78
N LYS A 616 -10.21 3.14 10.56
CA LYS A 616 -9.59 3.97 9.51
C LYS A 616 -10.50 5.12 9.08
N ILE A 617 -9.92 6.27 8.75
CA ILE A 617 -10.64 7.40 8.13
C ILE A 617 -11.05 7.02 6.70
N GLY A 618 -12.29 7.32 6.32
CA GLY A 618 -12.91 6.84 5.08
C GLY A 618 -12.70 7.70 3.83
N THR A 619 -12.31 8.97 3.99
CA THR A 619 -12.20 9.92 2.87
C THR A 619 -10.89 10.71 2.92
N VAL A 620 -10.39 11.12 1.75
CA VAL A 620 -9.21 12.00 1.64
C VAL A 620 -9.46 13.34 2.36
N ARG A 621 -10.68 13.89 2.25
CA ARG A 621 -11.06 15.15 2.91
C ARG A 621 -10.92 15.07 4.43
N ASP A 622 -11.52 14.06 5.06
CA ASP A 622 -11.45 13.89 6.51
C ASP A 622 -9.99 13.65 6.99
N MET A 623 -9.18 12.96 6.17
CA MET A 623 -7.75 12.78 6.45
C MET A 623 -7.01 14.12 6.41
N LEU A 624 -7.30 14.99 5.44
CA LEU A 624 -6.69 16.32 5.34
C LEU A 624 -7.17 17.25 6.47
N ASP A 625 -8.44 17.22 6.83
CA ASP A 625 -8.98 17.98 7.98
C ASP A 625 -8.27 17.60 9.29
N VAL A 626 -7.91 16.32 9.48
CA VAL A 626 -7.11 15.87 10.63
C VAL A 626 -5.62 16.18 10.46
N ALA A 627 -5.04 15.99 9.27
CA ALA A 627 -3.63 16.22 9.01
C ALA A 627 -3.23 17.70 9.07
N LEU A 628 -4.13 18.62 8.72
CA LEU A 628 -3.85 20.05 8.58
C LEU A 628 -4.45 20.92 9.71
N GLY A 629 -5.10 20.34 10.71
CA GLY A 629 -5.63 21.08 11.88
C GLY A 629 -7.00 21.75 11.67
N GLY A 630 -7.81 21.24 10.74
CA GLY A 630 -9.19 21.68 10.50
C GLY A 630 -10.13 21.38 11.67
N ASP A 631 -11.41 21.73 11.56
CA ASP A 631 -12.34 21.70 12.70
C ASP A 631 -12.59 20.30 13.30
N VAL A 632 -12.42 19.23 12.51
CA VAL A 632 -12.42 17.84 13.01
C VAL A 632 -11.12 17.54 13.78
N GLY A 633 -9.99 18.07 13.31
CA GLY A 633 -8.72 18.08 14.05
C GLY A 633 -8.87 18.80 15.39
N LYS A 634 -9.46 20.01 15.41
CA LYS A 634 -9.73 20.78 16.64
C LYS A 634 -10.63 20.02 17.62
N LYS A 635 -11.74 19.42 17.16
CA LYS A 635 -12.64 18.64 18.01
C LYS A 635 -12.05 17.32 18.51
N ALA A 636 -11.15 16.69 17.74
CA ALA A 636 -10.38 15.53 18.19
C ALA A 636 -9.33 15.95 19.22
N ASP A 637 -8.62 17.05 18.98
CA ASP A 637 -7.66 17.65 19.91
C ASP A 637 -8.35 18.05 21.23
N GLU A 638 -9.56 18.62 21.20
CA GLU A 638 -10.37 18.92 22.39
C GLU A 638 -10.75 17.68 23.22
N ARG A 639 -10.89 16.49 22.63
CA ARG A 639 -11.03 15.22 23.39
C ARG A 639 -9.69 14.67 23.90
N ILE A 640 -8.58 15.01 23.25
CA ILE A 640 -7.22 14.58 23.60
C ILE A 640 -6.58 15.51 24.65
N ARG A 641 -7.09 16.75 24.79
CA ARG A 641 -6.68 17.81 25.74
C ARG A 641 -6.92 17.52 27.24
N GLY A 642 -6.96 16.25 27.63
CA GLY A 642 -6.54 15.84 28.98
C GLY A 642 -5.05 16.06 29.24
N ILE A 643 -4.26 16.38 28.20
CA ILE A 643 -2.85 16.75 28.27
C ILE A 643 -2.63 18.09 27.53
N THR A 644 -1.95 19.02 28.20
CA THR A 644 -1.89 20.49 27.97
C THR A 644 -0.79 20.92 26.95
N PRO A 645 -0.66 22.21 26.53
CA PRO A 645 -1.45 22.86 25.47
C PRO A 645 -0.63 23.46 24.28
N VAL A 646 -1.35 23.80 23.19
CA VAL A 646 -1.16 24.92 22.22
C VAL A 646 0.27 25.27 21.72
N ARG A 647 0.49 25.04 20.41
CA ARG A 647 1.31 25.90 19.52
C ARG A 647 0.66 25.95 18.13
N SER A 648 0.85 27.04 17.39
CA SER A 648 0.27 27.25 16.05
C SER A 648 0.97 26.44 14.96
N ASP A 649 0.18 25.78 14.10
CA ASP A 649 0.66 24.77 13.14
C ASP A 649 1.62 25.30 12.06
N ALA A 650 1.57 26.59 11.73
CA ALA A 650 2.50 27.23 10.79
C ALA A 650 3.97 27.13 11.25
N MET A 651 4.23 27.16 12.56
CA MET A 651 5.59 27.03 13.11
C MET A 651 6.09 25.57 13.14
N LEU A 652 5.20 24.59 13.06
CA LEU A 652 5.58 23.17 12.99
C LEU A 652 6.15 22.85 11.61
N TYR A 653 5.47 23.29 10.55
CA TYR A 653 5.98 23.20 9.17
C TYR A 653 7.33 23.91 9.02
N LEU A 654 7.48 25.13 9.56
CA LEU A 654 8.75 25.84 9.50
C LEU A 654 9.89 25.06 10.17
N LYS A 655 9.60 24.34 11.27
CA LYS A 655 10.61 23.55 12.00
C LYS A 655 10.91 22.18 11.38
N GLU A 656 9.97 21.57 10.66
CA GLU A 656 10.21 20.36 9.86
C GLU A 656 10.85 20.67 8.48
N LEU A 657 10.70 21.89 7.95
CA LEU A 657 11.49 22.40 6.82
C LEU A 657 12.94 22.77 7.22
N LEU A 658 13.19 23.01 8.50
CA LEU A 658 14.50 23.27 9.07
C LEU A 658 15.23 21.95 9.40
N ASP A 659 15.57 21.19 8.36
CA ASP A 659 16.62 20.18 8.48
C ASP A 659 17.97 20.91 8.62
N ASP A 660 18.75 20.59 9.65
CA ASP A 660 20.00 21.30 10.02
C ASP A 660 21.05 21.26 8.89
N ASP A 661 20.91 20.32 7.95
CA ASP A 661 21.70 20.16 6.73
C ASP A 661 21.35 21.15 5.58
N THR A 662 20.35 22.02 5.74
CA THR A 662 19.86 22.90 4.65
C THR A 662 20.32 24.36 4.77
N ASP A 663 20.90 24.90 3.70
CA ASP A 663 21.46 26.27 3.57
C ASP A 663 20.45 27.42 3.80
N LEU A 664 19.15 27.09 3.96
CA LEU A 664 18.10 28.06 4.30
C LEU A 664 18.05 28.42 5.79
N ALA A 665 18.79 27.72 6.67
CA ALA A 665 18.73 27.95 8.12
C ALA A 665 19.11 29.39 8.53
N ALA A 666 20.01 30.08 7.80
CA ALA A 666 20.32 31.48 8.05
C ALA A 666 19.14 32.41 7.69
N PHE A 667 18.60 32.24 6.48
CA PHE A 667 17.45 33.01 5.97
C PHE A 667 16.19 32.78 6.80
N ALA A 668 15.86 31.53 7.12
CA ALA A 668 14.70 31.20 7.96
C ALA A 668 14.83 31.73 9.39
N ARG A 669 16.04 31.72 9.99
CA ARG A 669 16.28 32.40 11.28
C ARG A 669 16.16 33.92 11.18
N GLN A 670 16.39 34.53 10.03
CA GLN A 670 16.15 35.95 9.80
C GLN A 670 14.65 36.23 9.62
N VAL A 671 13.95 35.50 8.74
CA VAL A 671 12.49 35.58 8.55
C VAL A 671 11.74 35.38 9.87
N ALA A 672 12.10 34.38 10.67
CA ALA A 672 11.46 34.12 11.97
C ALA A 672 11.72 35.20 13.03
N ARG A 673 12.75 36.05 12.86
CA ARG A 673 13.00 37.22 13.73
C ARG A 673 12.29 38.47 13.20
N ASP A 674 12.32 38.68 11.89
CA ASP A 674 11.84 39.92 11.25
C ASP A 674 10.32 39.94 11.05
N VAL A 675 9.71 38.79 10.72
CA VAL A 675 8.27 38.70 10.39
C VAL A 675 7.36 39.02 11.58
N PRO A 676 7.57 38.49 12.82
CA PRO A 676 6.72 38.84 13.96
C PRO A 676 6.71 40.35 14.25
N HIS A 677 7.87 41.01 14.14
CA HIS A 677 8.01 42.44 14.37
C HIS A 677 7.34 43.28 13.27
N LYS A 678 7.50 42.89 12.00
CA LYS A 678 6.85 43.57 10.86
C LYS A 678 5.33 43.41 10.89
N LEU A 679 4.83 42.21 11.20
CA LEU A 679 3.40 41.96 11.39
C LEU A 679 2.84 42.77 12.57
N SER A 680 3.52 42.82 13.72
CA SER A 680 3.05 43.63 14.87
C SER A 680 3.07 45.14 14.62
N GLN A 681 3.91 45.61 13.69
CA GLN A 681 3.93 47.02 13.28
C GLN A 681 2.81 47.37 12.29
N GLN A 682 2.42 46.42 11.43
CA GLN A 682 1.39 46.63 10.40
C GLN A 682 -0.02 46.31 10.90
N HIS A 683 -0.15 45.45 11.91
CA HIS A 683 -1.42 44.96 12.42
C HIS A 683 -1.44 44.96 13.96
N PRO A 684 -2.19 45.87 14.59
CA PRO A 684 -2.39 45.87 16.04
C PRO A 684 -2.98 44.54 16.56
N LEU A 685 -2.69 44.21 17.82
CA LEU A 685 -3.21 43.00 18.49
C LEU A 685 -4.74 42.89 18.34
N GLY A 686 -5.20 41.77 17.77
CA GLY A 686 -6.62 41.49 17.53
C GLY A 686 -7.16 41.90 16.15
N SER A 687 -6.36 42.52 15.28
CA SER A 687 -6.80 42.99 13.95
C SER A 687 -6.66 42.00 12.79
N ILE A 688 -5.95 40.87 12.98
CA ILE A 688 -5.80 39.81 11.97
C ILE A 688 -6.75 38.65 12.31
N ALA A 689 -7.63 38.28 11.38
CA ALA A 689 -8.48 37.10 11.53
C ALA A 689 -7.70 35.79 11.25
N PRO A 690 -8.07 34.62 11.81
CA PRO A 690 -7.29 33.38 11.68
C PRO A 690 -7.13 32.80 10.26
N ASN A 691 -7.79 33.39 9.27
CA ASN A 691 -7.69 33.07 7.85
C ASN A 691 -6.82 34.06 7.05
N GLN A 692 -6.32 35.11 7.71
CA GLN A 692 -5.38 36.11 7.17
C GLN A 692 -3.94 35.93 7.72
N LEU A 693 -3.74 34.95 8.61
CA LEU A 693 -2.50 34.65 9.34
C LEU A 693 -2.01 33.25 8.97
#